data_AF-A0A147BG09-F1
#
_entry.id   AF-A0A147BG09-F1
#
_cell.length_a   1.000
_cell.length_b   1.000
_cell.length_c   1.000
_cell.angle_alpha   90.00
_cell.angle_beta   90.00
_cell.angle_gamma   90.00
#
_symmetry.space_group_name_H-M   'P 1'
#
loop_
_entity.id
_entity.type
_entity.pdbx_description
1 polymer ?
#
loop_
_entity_poly.entity_id
_entity_poly.type
_entity_poly.pdbx_seq_one_letter_code
_entity_poly.pdbx_strand_id
1 'polypeptide(L)'
;MAYCCVPHCCSDSKKKLEGVSFHEIPADLDLREAWIKVIRRDKWTPCTTSNYSRVCSQHFKESDFLEGKRRRLRKGVVPSVFQHYPLHLQPRNETPRSDASIRKRSLSSDAQKDGLPRKMQNRTRNEEPLHAPTPSSSALHETGHKSTLQSTADLTGHGLVKNTRPLCAPALGSTTASETEDKLAPPHTADLPRQWSPRNAEYLYLSTRGCPTGVETEDKSTSLGTADFTENGSPPNLGDTTMSEDQVPQPEVTVTAVTEKATQVDVRASNSLLIIERSKWKRKERDLKQQIERLRKTVDGYKEELQKLRDDCHVGDLEYIRERCDEKNQPAMFLLEQITNFKRKRPSWSEDTIRHSIVLRHLSTKLYEHMRHEELLKLPSRNTLQNYLGTVSGETGFNSLVEARLKTEIEHLPAPQSKTCSIIVDEMRIQQKLQYNKQQDAFVGHTDMGLAEEADSEPVLANSLLCFVINGLASSCRIPVAYFFTNGLNGSQLSKLLVCVMRKVESTGFRVIRVVTDNHKVNVSAMKILCGGVLTYRIEHPCDPQRLLFLSFDYCHVVKNLRSQFLARNIGKDGKVSSSHLKKLYELQKKWLVKPVRFLSRKHVYPNNIEKMNVRRAVEVLSPDVTSALSYMKNQAGHCSDASFASAGPSIQFMENVYRWFTLHDTSNKTQHIHQNFPDTRHYDDPEDSRLEWLEKTLPLYLEDLKNGASHPQQFLTKETHEALLLTTYSTVACIRHLLTEEKFFFVLTRKFSSDPVESLFGTLRRAVGCNDQLDVRSTLSGLEKILKTGIAAVSQESNVAHRDGPAHLHTLQAVQPQPAKEPLQLSRDATFVLGRLGVSKVRQRLPTLQLSATVYVGGYVARIVAEKMACENCCAITTKPMSNQPVQQLTRYQDHGGLIYPSDDLMHVLDTWREFVETVLKDNPKLPKPMKTLLSYTVPALCSPPLLRCQADVEGEHRKQFAQLVCTRFIRPLLVNYAFLQTDKHDLYKGFGKKPLSRKYVKL
;
A
#
# COMPACT_ATOMS: atom_id res chain seq x y z
N MET A 1 -10.23 -9.36 -37.81
CA MET A 1 -10.20 -10.14 -39.08
C MET A 1 -9.38 -11.40 -38.83
N ALA A 2 -9.79 -12.52 -39.40
CA ALA A 2 -9.15 -13.82 -39.19
C ALA A 2 -8.28 -14.21 -40.39
N TYR A 3 -7.17 -14.88 -40.13
CA TYR A 3 -6.22 -15.37 -41.11
C TYR A 3 -5.94 -16.85 -40.84
N CYS A 4 -5.67 -17.64 -41.88
CA CYS A 4 -5.22 -19.02 -41.68
C CYS A 4 -3.81 -19.04 -41.06
N CYS A 5 -3.61 -19.77 -39.97
CA CYS A 5 -2.32 -19.90 -39.31
C CYS A 5 -1.37 -20.89 -40.01
N VAL A 6 -1.90 -21.71 -40.93
CA VAL A 6 -1.12 -22.68 -41.72
C VAL A 6 -0.20 -21.94 -42.70
N PRO A 7 1.13 -22.19 -42.66
CA PRO A 7 2.09 -21.70 -43.66
C PRO A 7 1.60 -21.85 -45.11
N HIS A 8 1.96 -20.87 -45.95
CA HIS A 8 1.59 -20.79 -47.38
C HIS A 8 0.07 -20.76 -47.71
N CYS A 9 -0.82 -20.79 -46.72
CA CYS A 9 -2.26 -20.61 -46.93
C CYS A 9 -2.63 -19.12 -46.98
N CYS A 10 -3.14 -18.66 -48.13
CA CYS A 10 -3.54 -17.27 -48.36
C CYS A 10 -5.00 -16.95 -47.95
N SER A 11 -5.74 -17.91 -47.39
CA SER A 11 -7.14 -17.71 -46.98
C SER A 11 -7.26 -16.79 -45.76
N ASP A 12 -7.83 -15.60 -45.98
CA ASP A 12 -8.22 -14.64 -44.95
C ASP A 12 -9.74 -14.34 -44.96
N SER A 13 -10.24 -13.69 -43.91
CA SER A 13 -11.68 -13.41 -43.74
C SER A 13 -12.33 -12.49 -44.79
N LYS A 14 -11.57 -11.85 -45.69
CA LYS A 14 -12.04 -11.08 -46.86
C LYS A 14 -11.77 -11.81 -48.19
N LYS A 15 -10.62 -12.48 -48.34
CA LYS A 15 -10.16 -13.12 -49.60
C LYS A 15 -10.51 -14.61 -49.74
N LYS A 16 -11.17 -15.20 -48.75
CA LYS A 16 -11.61 -16.60 -48.80
C LYS A 16 -12.50 -16.89 -50.02
N LEU A 17 -12.45 -18.12 -50.52
CA LEU A 17 -13.48 -18.65 -51.41
C LEU A 17 -14.83 -18.76 -50.67
N GLU A 18 -15.92 -18.78 -51.43
CA GLU A 18 -17.26 -18.95 -50.89
C GLU A 18 -17.41 -20.30 -50.17
N GLY A 19 -18.26 -20.36 -49.14
CA GLY A 19 -18.40 -21.56 -48.28
C GLY A 19 -17.26 -21.83 -47.28
N VAL A 20 -16.10 -21.19 -47.39
CA VAL A 20 -14.96 -21.41 -46.46
C VAL A 20 -15.26 -20.88 -45.05
N SER A 21 -14.90 -21.66 -44.04
CA SER A 21 -15.05 -21.36 -42.59
C SER A 21 -13.68 -21.36 -41.88
N PHE A 22 -13.59 -20.71 -40.71
CA PHE A 22 -12.37 -20.63 -39.90
C PHE A 22 -12.59 -21.24 -38.52
N HIS A 23 -11.75 -22.24 -38.19
CA HIS A 23 -11.84 -23.06 -36.99
C HIS A 23 -10.78 -22.63 -35.99
N GLU A 24 -11.17 -22.49 -34.72
CA GLU A 24 -10.25 -22.24 -33.62
C GLU A 24 -9.49 -23.53 -33.27
N ILE A 25 -8.25 -23.39 -32.83
CA ILE A 25 -7.42 -24.52 -32.40
C ILE A 25 -8.00 -25.05 -31.08
N PRO A 26 -8.15 -26.38 -30.91
CA PRO A 26 -8.74 -26.98 -29.71
C PRO A 26 -8.10 -26.51 -28.40
N ALA A 27 -8.94 -26.42 -27.35
CA ALA A 27 -8.48 -26.19 -25.97
C ALA A 27 -7.98 -27.48 -25.30
N ASP A 28 -8.37 -28.65 -25.83
CA ASP A 28 -7.88 -29.97 -25.49
C ASP A 28 -6.38 -30.09 -25.79
N LEU A 29 -5.57 -30.51 -24.81
CA LEU A 29 -4.10 -30.43 -24.90
C LEU A 29 -3.54 -31.39 -25.95
N ASP A 30 -3.94 -32.67 -25.90
CA ASP A 30 -3.42 -33.72 -26.78
C ASP A 30 -3.79 -33.43 -28.25
N LEU A 31 -5.04 -33.01 -28.49
CA LEU A 31 -5.48 -32.63 -29.83
C LEU A 31 -4.83 -31.32 -30.30
N ARG A 32 -4.56 -30.36 -29.42
CA ARG A 32 -3.84 -29.12 -29.73
C ARG A 32 -2.38 -29.39 -30.11
N GLU A 33 -1.69 -30.27 -29.39
CA GLU A 33 -0.34 -30.69 -29.76
C GLU A 33 -0.32 -31.44 -31.09
N ALA A 34 -1.31 -32.30 -31.35
CA ALA A 34 -1.47 -32.94 -32.66
C ALA A 34 -1.67 -31.93 -33.79
N TRP A 35 -2.51 -30.90 -33.60
CA TRP A 35 -2.67 -29.81 -34.59
C TRP A 35 -1.35 -29.05 -34.82
N ILE A 36 -0.63 -28.66 -33.77
CA ILE A 36 0.66 -27.95 -33.89
C ILE A 36 1.69 -28.82 -34.63
N LYS A 37 1.79 -30.10 -34.26
CA LYS A 37 2.73 -31.09 -34.84
C LYS A 37 2.50 -31.35 -36.32
N VAL A 38 1.26 -31.28 -36.80
CA VAL A 38 0.94 -31.44 -38.22
C VAL A 38 1.04 -30.11 -38.99
N ILE A 39 0.74 -28.96 -38.36
CA ILE A 39 0.90 -27.63 -38.97
C ILE A 39 2.39 -27.26 -39.16
N ARG A 40 3.32 -27.80 -38.34
CA ARG A 40 4.78 -27.68 -38.56
C ARG A 40 5.26 -26.24 -38.77
N ARG A 41 4.82 -25.30 -37.92
CA ARG A 41 5.22 -23.89 -37.97
C ARG A 41 6.31 -23.61 -36.93
N ASP A 42 7.51 -23.27 -37.39
CA ASP A 42 8.67 -23.07 -36.51
C ASP A 42 8.45 -22.00 -35.45
N LYS A 43 8.93 -22.30 -34.22
CA LYS A 43 8.98 -21.40 -33.05
C LYS A 43 7.63 -20.72 -32.72
N TRP A 44 6.51 -21.34 -33.10
CA TRP A 44 5.17 -20.77 -32.94
C TRP A 44 4.33 -21.51 -31.89
N THR A 45 3.71 -20.75 -30.98
CA THR A 45 2.73 -21.25 -30.02
C THR A 45 1.36 -20.58 -30.29
N PRO A 46 0.28 -21.35 -30.55
CA PRO A 46 -1.02 -20.77 -30.85
C PRO A 46 -1.65 -20.10 -29.62
N CYS A 47 -1.99 -18.82 -29.77
CA CYS A 47 -2.69 -18.03 -28.77
C CYS A 47 -4.20 -18.08 -29.04
N THR A 48 -4.95 -18.78 -28.18
CA THR A 48 -6.39 -19.07 -28.34
C THR A 48 -7.28 -17.83 -28.36
N THR A 49 -6.85 -16.71 -27.78
CA THR A 49 -7.54 -15.41 -27.83
C THR A 49 -7.17 -14.56 -29.06
N SER A 50 -6.25 -15.00 -29.92
CA SER A 50 -5.79 -14.26 -31.09
C SER A 50 -6.52 -14.66 -32.38
N ASN A 51 -6.89 -13.67 -33.21
CA ASN A 51 -7.50 -13.91 -34.52
C ASN A 51 -6.52 -14.52 -35.57
N TYR A 52 -5.24 -14.66 -35.21
CA TYR A 52 -4.17 -15.21 -36.03
C TYR A 52 -3.88 -16.71 -35.74
N SER A 53 -4.65 -17.33 -34.83
CA SER A 53 -4.50 -18.75 -34.44
C SER A 53 -5.72 -19.60 -34.86
N ARG A 54 -6.17 -19.44 -36.12
CA ARG A 54 -7.29 -20.21 -36.70
C ARG A 54 -6.87 -20.95 -37.97
N VAL A 55 -7.45 -22.12 -38.21
CA VAL A 55 -7.24 -22.92 -39.44
C VAL A 55 -8.48 -22.80 -40.34
N CYS A 56 -8.30 -22.53 -41.63
CA CYS A 56 -9.43 -22.48 -42.56
C CYS A 56 -9.90 -23.89 -42.98
N SER A 57 -11.17 -24.03 -43.38
CA SER A 57 -11.79 -25.33 -43.68
C SER A 57 -11.17 -26.11 -44.85
N GLN A 58 -10.34 -25.46 -45.67
CA GLN A 58 -9.62 -26.09 -46.79
C GLN A 58 -8.55 -27.11 -46.32
N HIS A 59 -8.17 -27.10 -45.03
CA HIS A 59 -7.21 -28.03 -44.46
C HIS A 59 -7.83 -29.33 -43.90
N PHE A 60 -9.13 -29.54 -44.09
CA PHE A 60 -9.89 -30.70 -43.63
C PHE A 60 -10.68 -31.32 -44.78
N LYS A 61 -10.95 -32.62 -44.73
CA LYS A 61 -11.77 -33.32 -45.71
C LYS A 61 -13.26 -33.09 -45.40
N GLU A 62 -14.13 -33.26 -46.38
CA GLU A 62 -15.58 -33.04 -46.17
C GLU A 62 -16.19 -34.05 -45.17
N SER A 63 -15.64 -35.27 -45.11
CA SER A 63 -15.90 -36.28 -44.07
C SER A 63 -15.70 -35.79 -42.64
N ASP A 64 -14.79 -34.84 -42.45
CA ASP A 64 -14.31 -34.43 -41.12
C ASP A 64 -15.29 -33.47 -40.44
N PHE A 65 -16.33 -33.03 -41.16
CA PHE A 65 -17.39 -32.16 -40.68
C PHE A 65 -18.62 -32.94 -40.18
N LEU A 66 -19.36 -32.30 -39.28
CA LEU A 66 -20.71 -32.68 -38.87
C LEU A 66 -21.73 -31.98 -39.78
N GLU A 67 -22.78 -32.72 -40.15
CA GLU A 67 -23.89 -32.21 -40.95
C GLU A 67 -24.74 -31.20 -40.14
N GLY A 68 -25.18 -30.12 -40.80
CA GLY A 68 -26.03 -29.09 -40.20
C GLY A 68 -25.68 -27.67 -40.64
N LYS A 69 -26.49 -26.69 -40.20
CA LYS A 69 -26.46 -25.28 -40.65
C LYS A 69 -25.17 -24.48 -40.36
N ARG A 70 -24.13 -25.08 -39.77
CA ARG A 70 -22.79 -24.50 -39.58
C ARG A 70 -21.74 -25.59 -39.70
N ARG A 71 -20.80 -25.48 -40.65
CA ARG A 71 -19.64 -26.41 -40.77
C ARG A 71 -18.89 -26.45 -39.43
N ARG A 72 -18.97 -27.58 -38.73
CA ARG A 72 -18.28 -27.88 -37.46
C ARG A 72 -17.47 -29.17 -37.64
N LEU A 73 -16.26 -29.23 -37.09
CA LEU A 73 -15.44 -30.44 -37.15
C LEU A 73 -15.95 -31.51 -36.17
N ARG A 74 -15.74 -32.79 -36.51
CA ARG A 74 -15.94 -33.93 -35.60
C ARG A 74 -14.89 -33.90 -34.47
N LYS A 75 -15.23 -34.47 -33.31
CA LYS A 75 -14.30 -34.53 -32.15
C LYS A 75 -13.08 -35.39 -32.51
N GLY A 76 -11.87 -34.92 -32.21
CA GLY A 76 -10.62 -35.64 -32.48
C GLY A 76 -10.01 -35.43 -33.87
N VAL A 77 -10.67 -34.67 -34.76
CA VAL A 77 -10.14 -34.34 -36.10
C VAL A 77 -8.88 -33.49 -36.00
N VAL A 78 -7.89 -33.79 -36.84
CA VAL A 78 -6.69 -32.99 -37.10
C VAL A 78 -6.71 -32.45 -38.55
N PRO A 79 -6.08 -31.30 -38.85
CA PRO A 79 -5.94 -30.84 -40.23
C PRO A 79 -5.10 -31.85 -41.02
N SER A 80 -5.54 -32.22 -42.22
CA SER A 80 -4.93 -33.28 -43.03
C SER A 80 -4.66 -32.90 -44.49
N VAL A 81 -5.12 -31.73 -44.95
CA VAL A 81 -5.00 -31.28 -46.36
C VAL A 81 -4.03 -30.09 -46.47
N PHE A 82 -2.91 -30.29 -47.14
CA PHE A 82 -1.81 -29.29 -47.24
C PHE A 82 -1.33 -29.10 -48.68
N GLN A 83 -2.27 -28.82 -49.60
CA GLN A 83 -2.03 -28.74 -51.05
C GLN A 83 -0.94 -27.74 -51.49
N HIS A 84 -0.63 -26.73 -50.67
CA HIS A 84 0.39 -25.70 -50.97
C HIS A 84 1.70 -25.88 -50.17
N TYR A 85 1.93 -27.03 -49.53
CA TYR A 85 3.21 -27.34 -48.89
C TYR A 85 4.21 -27.90 -49.90
N PRO A 86 5.51 -27.59 -49.78
CA PRO A 86 6.57 -28.32 -50.47
C PRO A 86 6.46 -29.83 -50.21
N LEU A 87 6.67 -30.66 -51.24
CA LEU A 87 6.48 -32.12 -51.18
C LEU A 87 7.28 -32.80 -50.06
N HIS A 88 8.43 -32.25 -49.67
CA HIS A 88 9.27 -32.77 -48.58
C HIS A 88 8.76 -32.42 -47.16
N LEU A 89 7.79 -31.50 -47.02
CA LEU A 89 7.17 -31.11 -45.74
C LEU A 89 5.77 -31.70 -45.54
N GLN A 90 5.11 -32.17 -46.60
CA GLN A 90 3.81 -32.82 -46.53
C GLN A 90 3.90 -34.13 -45.70
N PRO A 91 2.86 -34.49 -44.91
CA PRO A 91 2.81 -35.79 -44.25
C PRO A 91 2.76 -36.93 -45.29
N ARG A 92 3.64 -37.94 -45.16
CA ARG A 92 3.52 -39.17 -45.95
C ARG A 92 2.32 -39.98 -45.45
N ASN A 93 1.49 -40.45 -46.38
CA ASN A 93 0.48 -41.47 -46.09
C ASN A 93 1.18 -42.83 -45.94
N GLU A 94 1.40 -43.26 -44.70
CA GLU A 94 1.81 -44.64 -44.43
C GLU A 94 0.56 -45.53 -44.36
N THR A 95 0.51 -46.54 -45.24
CA THR A 95 -0.56 -47.54 -45.23
C THR A 95 -0.37 -48.50 -44.05
N PRO A 96 -1.46 -48.97 -43.39
CA PRO A 96 -1.33 -49.89 -42.25
C PRO A 96 -0.64 -51.19 -42.66
N ARG A 97 0.45 -51.55 -41.99
CA ARG A 97 1.05 -52.88 -42.07
C ARG A 97 0.46 -53.78 -40.99
N SER A 98 0.22 -55.04 -41.32
CA SER A 98 -0.38 -56.03 -40.44
C SER A 98 0.57 -56.49 -39.32
N ASP A 99 -0.01 -56.90 -38.20
CA ASP A 99 0.63 -57.13 -36.88
C ASP A 99 1.60 -58.34 -36.80
N ALA A 100 2.03 -58.89 -37.94
CA ALA A 100 2.68 -60.19 -38.05
C ALA A 100 4.24 -60.17 -38.07
N SER A 101 4.88 -58.99 -37.98
CA SER A 101 6.34 -58.88 -38.26
C SER A 101 7.22 -58.28 -37.15
N ILE A 102 6.69 -57.82 -36.01
CA ILE A 102 7.50 -57.35 -34.87
C ILE A 102 7.83 -58.52 -33.92
N ARG A 103 8.47 -59.56 -34.46
CA ARG A 103 9.04 -60.70 -33.71
C ARG A 103 10.35 -61.22 -34.35
N LYS A 104 11.39 -60.38 -34.45
CA LYS A 104 12.84 -60.78 -34.48
C LYS A 104 13.80 -59.58 -34.61
N ARG A 105 13.95 -58.83 -33.50
CA ARG A 105 15.10 -58.00 -33.07
C ARG A 105 14.60 -57.23 -31.83
N SER A 106 15.22 -57.27 -30.65
CA SER A 106 16.53 -57.85 -30.28
C SER A 106 16.49 -58.55 -28.93
N LEU A 107 16.78 -59.86 -28.91
CA LEU A 107 17.32 -60.56 -27.75
C LEU A 107 18.61 -61.25 -28.17
N SER A 108 19.72 -60.70 -27.68
CA SER A 108 21.08 -61.23 -27.71
C SER A 108 21.85 -60.40 -26.67
N SER A 109 22.36 -60.95 -25.58
CA SER A 109 22.47 -62.37 -25.21
C SER A 109 22.54 -62.54 -23.69
N ASP A 110 21.92 -63.60 -23.17
CA ASP A 110 22.21 -64.11 -21.82
C ASP A 110 23.58 -64.79 -21.79
N ALA A 111 24.28 -64.68 -20.65
CA ALA A 111 25.14 -65.75 -20.13
C ALA A 111 25.45 -65.54 -18.63
N GLN A 112 25.34 -66.63 -17.86
CA GLN A 112 25.97 -66.88 -16.56
C GLN A 112 25.67 -65.92 -15.38
N LYS A 113 24.85 -66.42 -14.44
CA LYS A 113 25.40 -67.18 -13.30
C LYS A 113 24.37 -68.09 -12.63
N ASP A 114 24.83 -69.25 -12.17
CA ASP A 114 24.09 -70.25 -11.40
C ASP A 114 23.92 -69.85 -9.92
N GLY A 115 22.99 -70.47 -9.19
CA GLY A 115 22.96 -70.39 -7.71
C GLY A 115 21.58 -70.41 -7.02
N LEU A 116 20.99 -71.60 -6.85
CA LEU A 116 19.85 -71.88 -5.95
C LEU A 116 20.37 -72.32 -4.54
N PRO A 117 19.53 -72.57 -3.51
CA PRO A 117 18.39 -71.79 -2.97
C PRO A 117 18.28 -71.82 -1.41
N ARG A 118 17.20 -71.19 -0.87
CA ARG A 118 16.44 -71.41 0.42
C ARG A 118 16.25 -70.08 1.21
N LYS A 119 15.09 -69.76 1.79
CA LYS A 119 14.03 -70.62 2.39
C LYS A 119 12.58 -70.22 2.04
N MET A 120 11.72 -71.24 2.15
CA MET A 120 10.33 -71.29 2.66
C MET A 120 9.70 -70.02 3.29
N GLN A 121 8.38 -69.79 3.20
CA GLN A 121 7.29 -70.39 2.39
C GLN A 121 6.00 -69.55 2.57
N ASN A 122 5.14 -69.52 1.53
CA ASN A 122 3.65 -69.52 1.54
C ASN A 122 2.84 -68.64 2.56
N ARG A 123 1.69 -68.06 2.19
CA ARG A 123 0.61 -68.73 1.45
C ARG A 123 -0.33 -67.79 0.66
N THR A 124 -0.72 -68.28 -0.50
CA THR A 124 -1.82 -67.91 -1.40
C THR A 124 -3.22 -68.08 -0.75
N ARG A 125 -4.38 -67.64 -1.29
CA ARG A 125 -4.78 -67.03 -2.59
C ARG A 125 -6.17 -66.35 -2.48
N ASN A 126 -6.64 -65.78 -3.59
CA ASN A 126 -8.03 -65.45 -3.99
C ASN A 126 -9.03 -66.63 -3.73
N GLU A 127 -10.38 -66.56 -3.81
CA GLU A 127 -11.33 -65.86 -4.71
C GLU A 127 -12.70 -65.54 -4.02
N GLU A 128 -13.71 -65.05 -4.77
CA GLU A 128 -15.13 -64.82 -4.34
C GLU A 128 -15.99 -66.11 -4.48
N PRO A 129 -17.34 -66.18 -4.23
CA PRO A 129 -18.32 -65.21 -3.66
C PRO A 129 -19.36 -65.78 -2.62
N LEU A 130 -20.26 -64.90 -2.13
CA LEU A 130 -21.68 -65.14 -1.69
C LEU A 130 -22.07 -65.92 -0.39
N HIS A 131 -23.22 -65.49 0.17
CA HIS A 131 -24.18 -66.12 1.12
C HIS A 131 -23.92 -66.27 2.67
N ALA A 132 -24.54 -65.34 3.43
CA ALA A 132 -25.40 -65.55 4.64
C ALA A 132 -24.82 -66.18 5.96
N PRO A 133 -25.51 -66.15 7.14
CA PRO A 133 -26.80 -65.52 7.50
C PRO A 133 -26.80 -64.59 8.77
N THR A 134 -27.95 -63.97 9.03
CA THR A 134 -28.41 -63.30 10.30
C THR A 134 -28.99 -64.33 11.32
N PRO A 135 -29.39 -64.01 12.60
CA PRO A 135 -29.87 -62.74 13.20
C PRO A 135 -29.25 -62.44 14.61
N SER A 136 -29.73 -61.60 15.53
CA SER A 136 -30.91 -60.70 15.73
C SER A 136 -30.46 -59.45 16.56
N SER A 137 -31.23 -58.40 16.89
CA SER A 137 -32.67 -58.09 16.79
C SER A 137 -32.95 -56.57 16.57
N SER A 138 -33.94 -56.30 15.68
CA SER A 138 -35.02 -55.27 15.69
C SER A 138 -35.04 -54.13 16.74
N ALA A 139 -35.55 -52.91 16.48
CA ALA A 139 -36.17 -52.25 15.30
C ALA A 139 -36.01 -50.70 15.48
N LEU A 140 -35.92 -49.80 14.49
CA LEU A 140 -36.72 -49.53 13.26
C LEU A 140 -38.14 -48.98 13.56
N HIS A 141 -38.71 -47.99 12.84
CA HIS A 141 -38.25 -47.23 11.65
C HIS A 141 -38.92 -45.83 11.52
N GLU A 142 -38.25 -44.94 10.77
CA GLU A 142 -38.73 -43.91 9.81
C GLU A 142 -40.06 -43.11 9.92
N THR A 143 -39.88 -41.79 9.72
CA THR A 143 -40.64 -40.82 8.89
C THR A 143 -42.08 -41.11 8.40
N GLY A 144 -42.99 -40.16 8.65
CA GLY A 144 -44.30 -40.01 7.99
C GLY A 144 -44.65 -38.54 7.66
N HIS A 145 -45.67 -38.30 6.82
CA HIS A 145 -45.93 -37.00 6.17
C HIS A 145 -47.38 -36.48 6.37
N LYS A 146 -47.54 -35.14 6.40
CA LYS A 146 -48.77 -34.32 6.12
C LYS A 146 -49.89 -34.21 7.17
N SER A 147 -50.62 -33.07 7.04
CA SER A 147 -51.97 -32.70 7.56
C SER A 147 -52.16 -32.69 9.09
N THR A 148 -52.55 -31.61 9.79
CA THR A 148 -53.51 -30.49 9.58
C THR A 148 -54.96 -30.83 10.02
N LEU A 149 -55.49 -29.97 10.91
CA LEU A 149 -56.82 -29.87 11.59
C LEU A 149 -56.63 -30.06 13.12
N GLN A 150 -56.79 -29.04 13.98
CA GLN A 150 -58.00 -28.29 14.40
C GLN A 150 -58.92 -29.03 15.38
N SER A 151 -58.89 -28.62 16.66
CA SER A 151 -60.09 -28.31 17.47
C SER A 151 -59.76 -27.47 18.73
N THR A 152 -60.71 -26.62 19.16
CA THR A 152 -61.13 -26.26 20.55
C THR A 152 -60.07 -26.03 21.65
N ALA A 153 -60.00 -24.86 22.32
CA ALA A 153 -60.93 -24.34 23.36
C ALA A 153 -60.86 -25.18 24.67
N ASP A 154 -60.84 -24.63 25.90
CA ASP A 154 -61.50 -23.44 26.49
C ASP A 154 -60.48 -22.45 27.17
N LEU A 155 -60.75 -21.21 27.61
CA LEU A 155 -61.79 -20.60 28.49
C LEU A 155 -61.81 -21.22 29.92
N THR A 156 -62.01 -20.54 31.06
CA THR A 156 -62.03 -19.11 31.49
C THR A 156 -61.88 -19.08 33.03
N GLY A 157 -61.51 -17.96 33.67
CA GLY A 157 -61.65 -17.84 35.14
C GLY A 157 -61.06 -16.58 35.80
N HIS A 158 -61.91 -15.73 36.38
CA HIS A 158 -61.51 -14.62 37.26
C HIS A 158 -61.65 -14.99 38.74
N GLY A 159 -60.86 -14.34 39.61
CA GLY A 159 -61.05 -14.29 41.07
C GLY A 159 -60.80 -12.88 41.61
N LEU A 160 -61.52 -12.43 42.65
CA LEU A 160 -61.62 -11.02 43.06
C LEU A 160 -61.25 -10.73 44.53
N VAL A 161 -60.47 -9.64 44.71
CA VAL A 161 -60.65 -8.52 45.68
C VAL A 161 -60.66 -8.78 47.21
N LYS A 162 -59.68 -8.17 47.92
CA LYS A 162 -59.78 -7.28 49.13
C LYS A 162 -58.35 -6.81 49.54
N ASN A 163 -58.07 -5.52 49.79
CA ASN A 163 -58.18 -4.73 51.04
C ASN A 163 -57.40 -5.33 52.25
N THR A 164 -56.59 -4.62 53.06
CA THR A 164 -56.26 -3.16 53.17
C THR A 164 -54.98 -2.89 54.01
N ARG A 165 -54.42 -1.66 53.91
CA ARG A 165 -53.64 -0.78 54.87
C ARG A 165 -53.28 -1.30 56.30
N PRO A 166 -52.20 -0.81 56.99
CA PRO A 166 -51.96 0.65 57.21
C PRO A 166 -50.52 1.20 57.53
N LEU A 167 -50.40 2.55 57.59
CA LEU A 167 -49.41 3.42 58.33
C LEU A 167 -47.90 3.31 57.94
N CYS A 168 -47.01 4.30 58.20
CA CYS A 168 -47.08 5.59 58.92
C CYS A 168 -46.12 6.67 58.33
N ALA A 169 -46.13 7.91 58.84
CA ALA A 169 -45.18 9.01 58.51
C ALA A 169 -44.98 10.00 59.69
N PRO A 170 -43.83 10.70 59.79
CA PRO A 170 -43.75 12.19 59.84
C PRO A 170 -42.61 12.75 58.93
N ALA A 171 -42.46 14.02 58.48
CA ALA A 171 -42.91 15.40 58.85
C ALA A 171 -42.05 16.11 59.94
N LEU A 172 -41.56 17.37 59.84
CA LEU A 172 -41.55 18.46 58.83
C LEU A 172 -40.07 18.86 58.51
N GLY A 173 -39.60 19.98 57.92
CA GLY A 173 -40.09 21.31 57.45
C GLY A 173 -39.17 21.85 56.31
N SER A 174 -39.16 23.09 55.76
CA SER A 174 -39.61 24.47 56.09
C SER A 174 -38.66 25.27 57.02
N THR A 175 -38.10 26.47 56.71
CA THR A 175 -38.45 27.58 55.77
C THR A 175 -37.25 28.48 55.36
N THR A 176 -37.40 29.31 54.27
CA THR A 176 -36.79 30.68 54.04
C THR A 176 -35.26 30.90 54.04
N ALA A 177 -34.64 31.91 53.39
CA ALA A 177 -34.97 32.79 52.25
C ALA A 177 -33.71 33.62 51.80
N SER A 178 -33.81 34.30 50.63
CA SER A 178 -33.11 35.55 50.20
C SER A 178 -31.56 35.71 50.19
N GLU A 179 -31.07 36.24 49.06
CA GLU A 179 -29.89 37.13 48.90
C GLU A 179 -28.46 36.54 49.14
N THR A 180 -27.38 37.00 48.49
CA THR A 180 -27.16 38.11 47.52
C THR A 180 -26.10 37.72 46.46
N GLU A 181 -25.91 38.52 45.39
CA GLU A 181 -24.71 38.44 44.54
C GLU A 181 -23.44 38.85 45.32
N ASP A 182 -22.28 38.29 44.98
CA ASP A 182 -21.11 39.15 44.71
C ASP A 182 -20.09 38.51 43.73
N LYS A 183 -19.18 39.33 43.21
CA LYS A 183 -18.25 39.03 42.11
C LYS A 183 -16.81 39.02 42.62
N LEU A 184 -16.00 38.07 42.14
CA LEU A 184 -14.54 38.18 42.19
C LEU A 184 -13.89 37.52 40.96
N ALA A 185 -12.86 38.16 40.43
CA ALA A 185 -12.26 37.85 39.13
C ALA A 185 -10.97 37.02 39.24
N PRO A 186 -10.56 36.29 38.17
CA PRO A 186 -9.23 35.69 38.11
C PRO A 186 -8.14 36.78 37.94
N PRO A 187 -6.92 36.57 38.45
CA PRO A 187 -5.85 37.56 38.40
C PRO A 187 -5.21 37.68 37.01
N HIS A 188 -4.88 38.92 36.62
CA HIS A 188 -4.04 39.24 35.45
C HIS A 188 -2.66 39.73 35.88
N THR A 189 -1.62 39.04 35.42
CA THR A 189 -0.33 39.62 34.97
C THR A 189 0.27 38.60 34.00
N ALA A 190 0.32 38.84 32.68
CA ALA A 190 1.05 39.88 31.94
C ALA A 190 2.51 39.51 31.68
N ASP A 191 2.73 38.85 30.54
CA ASP A 191 3.95 39.02 29.77
C ASP A 191 3.64 38.86 28.27
N LEU A 192 4.18 39.74 27.43
CA LEU A 192 3.92 39.81 25.98
C LEU A 192 5.23 39.97 25.21
N PRO A 193 5.42 39.20 24.13
CA PRO A 193 6.02 39.80 22.95
C PRO A 193 5.30 39.45 21.64
N ARG A 194 4.83 40.53 20.99
CA ARG A 194 4.81 40.76 19.52
C ARG A 194 4.04 39.78 18.63
N GLN A 195 3.03 40.34 17.97
CA GLN A 195 2.36 39.78 16.79
C GLN A 195 3.36 39.48 15.66
N TRP A 196 3.16 38.38 14.93
CA TRP A 196 3.70 38.22 13.57
C TRP A 196 2.63 37.67 12.62
N SER A 197 2.41 38.40 11.52
CA SER A 197 1.49 38.05 10.44
C SER A 197 2.16 37.07 9.46
N PRO A 198 1.49 36.01 8.97
CA PRO A 198 2.00 35.19 7.87
C PRO A 198 2.02 35.98 6.55
N ARG A 199 3.16 36.59 6.19
CA ARG A 199 3.38 37.13 4.85
C ARG A 199 3.80 35.99 3.90
N ASN A 200 2.83 35.24 3.40
CA ASN A 200 3.06 34.40 2.22
C ASN A 200 3.16 35.29 0.98
N ALA A 201 4.36 35.44 0.43
CA ALA A 201 4.59 36.13 -0.83
C ALA A 201 4.41 35.15 -2.00
N GLU A 202 3.18 35.03 -2.52
CA GLU A 202 2.95 34.40 -3.82
C GLU A 202 3.49 35.31 -4.93
N TYR A 203 4.55 34.90 -5.62
CA TYR A 203 5.02 35.58 -6.82
C TYR A 203 4.09 35.27 -8.00
N LEU A 204 3.17 36.19 -8.30
CA LEU A 204 2.39 36.14 -9.55
C LEU A 204 3.31 36.37 -10.76
N TYR A 205 3.40 35.37 -11.63
CA TYR A 205 4.00 35.51 -12.95
C TYR A 205 2.97 36.10 -13.94
N LEU A 206 3.05 37.40 -14.21
CA LEU A 206 2.32 38.06 -15.29
C LEU A 206 3.19 39.07 -16.02
N SER A 207 3.67 38.70 -17.21
CA SER A 207 4.16 39.64 -18.22
C SER A 207 3.76 39.15 -19.61
N THR A 208 2.74 39.77 -20.20
CA THR A 208 2.19 39.44 -21.52
C THR A 208 2.58 40.48 -22.56
N ARG A 209 3.78 40.33 -23.12
CA ARG A 209 4.24 40.95 -24.37
C ARG A 209 5.08 39.89 -25.10
N GLY A 210 5.01 39.72 -26.41
CA GLY A 210 4.30 40.48 -27.43
C GLY A 210 5.12 40.43 -28.72
N CYS A 211 5.15 39.27 -29.38
CA CYS A 211 6.05 39.00 -30.50
C CYS A 211 5.48 39.47 -31.85
N PRO A 212 6.21 40.26 -32.66
CA PRO A 212 5.81 40.58 -34.04
C PRO A 212 5.92 39.36 -34.98
N THR A 213 5.12 39.36 -36.05
CA THR A 213 5.05 38.29 -37.06
C THR A 213 5.87 38.61 -38.33
N GLY A 214 6.51 37.58 -38.90
CA GLY A 214 7.01 37.56 -40.28
C GLY A 214 8.55 37.57 -40.43
N VAL A 215 9.13 37.17 -41.57
CA VAL A 215 8.51 36.56 -42.78
C VAL A 215 9.61 35.85 -43.63
N GLU A 216 9.33 34.66 -44.17
CA GLU A 216 10.03 34.00 -45.31
C GLU A 216 11.58 33.83 -45.19
N THR A 217 12.37 33.53 -46.24
CA THR A 217 12.57 32.21 -46.96
C THR A 217 14.10 31.89 -46.99
N GLU A 218 14.67 30.78 -47.49
CA GLU A 218 14.27 29.70 -48.42
C GLU A 218 15.02 28.37 -48.04
N ASP A 219 14.92 27.30 -48.85
CA ASP A 219 15.64 26.03 -48.64
C ASP A 219 17.13 26.11 -49.04
N LYS A 220 17.98 25.21 -48.49
CA LYS A 220 18.53 24.06 -49.27
C LYS A 220 19.45 23.11 -48.50
N SER A 221 19.44 21.87 -48.99
CA SER A 221 20.17 20.69 -48.51
C SER A 221 21.58 20.52 -49.11
N THR A 222 22.53 19.96 -48.33
CA THR A 222 23.49 18.86 -48.66
C THR A 222 24.52 18.80 -47.51
N SER A 223 24.92 17.72 -46.82
CA SER A 223 25.02 16.26 -47.00
C SER A 223 26.50 15.83 -46.99
N LEU A 224 26.81 14.73 -46.25
CA LEU A 224 28.16 14.16 -46.05
C LEU A 224 29.11 15.01 -45.16
N GLY A 225 30.07 14.44 -44.43
CA GLY A 225 30.44 13.01 -44.31
C GLY A 225 31.19 12.69 -43.01
N THR A 226 31.40 11.39 -42.75
CA THR A 226 31.99 10.84 -41.51
C THR A 226 33.51 10.67 -41.55
N ALA A 227 34.19 10.91 -40.43
CA ALA A 227 35.41 10.21 -40.04
C ALA A 227 35.59 10.22 -38.51
N ASP A 228 36.05 9.11 -37.93
CA ASP A 228 36.42 9.02 -36.50
C ASP A 228 37.83 9.59 -36.25
N PHE A 229 38.08 10.09 -35.04
CA PHE A 229 39.41 10.04 -34.42
C PHE A 229 39.28 9.66 -32.94
N THR A 230 40.25 8.90 -32.43
CA THR A 230 40.24 8.32 -31.08
C THR A 230 41.46 8.76 -30.29
N GLU A 231 41.25 9.26 -29.07
CA GLU A 231 42.33 9.45 -28.09
C GLU A 231 42.00 8.79 -26.75
N ASN A 232 42.99 8.12 -26.18
CA ASN A 232 43.05 7.71 -24.78
C ASN A 232 44.26 8.42 -24.17
N GLY A 233 44.14 8.99 -22.96
CA GLY A 233 45.30 9.60 -22.30
C GLY A 233 44.96 10.44 -21.07
N SER A 234 44.62 9.81 -19.94
CA SER A 234 44.57 10.51 -18.65
C SER A 234 45.98 10.65 -18.06
N PRO A 235 46.30 11.78 -17.40
CA PRO A 235 47.61 12.04 -16.80
C PRO A 235 47.75 11.50 -15.36
N PRO A 236 48.97 11.44 -14.81
CA PRO A 236 49.21 11.32 -13.37
C PRO A 236 49.51 12.67 -12.69
N ASN A 237 48.96 12.82 -11.49
CA ASN A 237 49.09 13.91 -10.50
C ASN A 237 50.43 14.67 -10.43
N LEU A 238 50.32 15.98 -10.14
CA LEU A 238 51.18 16.60 -9.11
C LEU A 238 50.53 16.41 -7.74
N GLY A 239 51.35 16.33 -6.69
CA GLY A 239 50.93 16.51 -5.30
C GLY A 239 51.73 17.65 -4.67
N ASP A 240 51.10 18.43 -3.81
CA ASP A 240 51.74 19.57 -3.15
C ASP A 240 52.84 19.14 -2.17
N THR A 241 53.89 19.95 -2.08
CA THR A 241 54.81 19.97 -0.94
C THR A 241 55.12 21.43 -0.63
N THR A 242 54.76 21.87 0.57
CA THR A 242 55.02 23.23 1.06
C THR A 242 56.46 23.35 1.58
N MET A 243 57.06 24.54 1.48
CA MET A 243 57.88 25.19 2.53
C MET A 243 58.47 26.53 2.04
N SER A 244 58.45 27.52 2.95
CA SER A 244 59.36 28.68 3.11
C SER A 244 59.82 29.53 1.91
N GLU A 245 59.58 30.84 2.03
CA GLU A 245 60.44 31.90 1.48
C GLU A 245 61.86 31.82 2.08
N ASP A 246 62.93 32.21 1.35
CA ASP A 246 63.65 33.48 1.58
C ASP A 246 64.82 33.71 0.58
N GLN A 247 65.33 34.95 0.54
CA GLN A 247 66.67 35.43 0.16
C GLN A 247 67.19 35.33 -1.30
N VAL A 248 67.67 36.50 -1.77
CA VAL A 248 68.46 36.70 -3.00
C VAL A 248 69.93 36.96 -2.64
N PRO A 249 70.89 36.22 -3.20
CA PRO A 249 72.30 36.61 -3.25
C PRO A 249 72.65 37.28 -4.59
N GLN A 250 73.39 38.38 -4.56
CA GLN A 250 74.11 38.87 -5.75
C GLN A 250 75.49 38.20 -5.83
N PRO A 251 76.04 37.95 -7.04
CA PRO A 251 77.41 37.46 -7.19
C PRO A 251 78.42 38.59 -6.93
N GLU A 252 79.37 38.34 -6.02
CA GLU A 252 80.45 39.29 -5.72
C GLU A 252 81.46 39.41 -6.87
N VAL A 253 82.03 40.60 -7.03
CA VAL A 253 83.10 40.87 -8.01
C VAL A 253 84.46 40.69 -7.34
N THR A 254 85.20 39.66 -7.73
CA THR A 254 86.63 39.54 -7.41
C THR A 254 87.47 40.18 -8.51
N VAL A 255 88.16 41.27 -8.18
CA VAL A 255 89.07 41.98 -9.08
C VAL A 255 90.47 41.37 -9.01
N THR A 256 91.03 41.00 -10.16
CA THR A 256 92.48 40.88 -10.34
C THR A 256 92.96 41.98 -11.29
N ALA A 257 93.99 42.71 -10.88
CA ALA A 257 94.39 43.95 -11.53
C ALA A 257 95.36 43.73 -12.70
N VAL A 258 95.16 44.46 -13.79
CA VAL A 258 96.18 44.78 -14.79
C VAL A 258 96.18 46.30 -14.98
N THR A 259 97.37 46.90 -15.05
CA THR A 259 97.58 48.35 -14.99
C THR A 259 97.24 49.08 -16.29
N GLU A 260 96.89 50.36 -16.17
CA GLU A 260 96.60 51.22 -17.31
C GLU A 260 97.85 51.51 -18.18
N LYS A 261 97.75 51.31 -19.50
CA LYS A 261 97.83 52.38 -20.54
C LYS A 261 98.17 51.83 -21.94
N ALA A 262 97.20 51.84 -22.84
CA ALA A 262 97.42 51.88 -24.29
C ALA A 262 96.22 52.48 -25.04
N THR A 263 96.48 53.00 -26.26
CA THR A 263 95.51 53.27 -27.35
C THR A 263 94.24 54.09 -27.05
N GLN A 264 94.36 55.42 -27.05
CA GLN A 264 93.23 56.33 -27.31
C GLN A 264 92.81 56.28 -28.80
N VAL A 265 92.10 55.23 -29.23
CA VAL A 265 91.51 55.14 -30.59
C VAL A 265 90.05 54.67 -30.56
N ASP A 266 89.73 53.65 -29.76
CA ASP A 266 88.48 52.88 -29.89
C ASP A 266 87.21 53.60 -29.40
N VAL A 267 87.35 54.50 -28.42
CA VAL A 267 86.23 55.08 -27.64
C VAL A 267 85.16 55.79 -28.49
N ARG A 268 85.51 56.29 -29.69
CA ARG A 268 84.53 56.92 -30.60
C ARG A 268 83.78 55.90 -31.47
N ALA A 269 84.40 54.80 -31.87
CA ALA A 269 83.75 53.74 -32.63
C ALA A 269 82.73 52.99 -31.75
N SER A 270 83.16 52.54 -30.56
CA SER A 270 82.33 51.74 -29.66
C SER A 270 81.04 52.46 -29.23
N ASN A 271 81.10 53.78 -28.96
CA ASN A 271 79.91 54.58 -28.61
C ASN A 271 78.86 54.63 -29.73
N SER A 272 79.28 54.66 -31.01
CA SER A 272 78.35 54.68 -32.14
C SER A 272 77.57 53.35 -32.28
N LEU A 273 78.25 52.22 -32.08
CA LEU A 273 77.66 50.88 -32.10
C LEU A 273 76.68 50.70 -30.93
N LEU A 274 77.06 51.13 -29.72
CA LEU A 274 76.19 51.07 -28.54
C LEU A 274 74.89 51.88 -28.72
N ILE A 275 74.91 53.00 -29.42
CA ILE A 275 73.69 53.77 -29.76
C ILE A 275 72.80 52.99 -30.72
N ILE A 276 73.38 52.34 -31.74
CA ILE A 276 72.66 51.49 -32.69
C ILE A 276 72.05 50.29 -31.98
N GLU A 277 72.78 49.60 -31.10
CA GLU A 277 72.24 48.48 -30.32
C GLU A 277 71.16 48.91 -29.33
N ARG A 278 71.37 49.99 -28.58
CA ARG A 278 70.36 50.55 -27.66
C ARG A 278 69.08 50.93 -28.40
N SER A 279 69.16 51.35 -29.67
CA SER A 279 67.99 51.61 -30.51
C SER A 279 67.35 50.34 -31.09
N LYS A 280 68.11 49.28 -31.40
CA LYS A 280 67.57 47.93 -31.72
C LYS A 280 66.80 47.35 -30.53
N TRP A 281 67.39 47.37 -29.33
CA TRP A 281 66.75 46.88 -28.11
C TRP A 281 65.48 47.67 -27.75
N LYS A 282 65.49 49.01 -27.89
CA LYS A 282 64.28 49.84 -27.73
C LYS A 282 63.18 49.59 -28.78
N ARG A 283 63.50 49.03 -29.95
CA ARG A 283 62.48 48.52 -30.89
C ARG A 283 61.93 47.19 -30.37
N LYS A 284 62.80 46.20 -30.10
CA LYS A 284 62.39 44.89 -29.57
C LYS A 284 61.56 44.99 -28.28
N GLU A 285 61.89 45.92 -27.39
CA GLU A 285 61.11 46.25 -26.18
C GLU A 285 59.71 46.78 -26.51
N ARG A 286 59.60 47.66 -27.51
CA ARG A 286 58.31 48.21 -28.00
C ARG A 286 57.48 47.14 -28.68
N ASP A 287 58.10 46.28 -29.48
CA ASP A 287 57.43 45.20 -30.22
C ASP A 287 56.90 44.15 -29.23
N LEU A 288 57.69 43.77 -28.21
CA LEU A 288 57.25 42.93 -27.10
C LEU A 288 56.12 43.58 -26.28
N LYS A 289 56.19 44.89 -26.00
CA LYS A 289 55.10 45.62 -25.33
C LYS A 289 53.81 45.62 -26.17
N GLN A 290 53.90 45.77 -27.49
CA GLN A 290 52.74 45.61 -28.39
C GLN A 290 52.22 44.18 -28.43
N GLN A 291 53.08 43.16 -28.36
CA GLN A 291 52.68 41.75 -28.31
C GLN A 291 51.96 41.43 -27.00
N ILE A 292 52.47 41.90 -25.85
CA ILE A 292 51.80 41.80 -24.54
C ILE A 292 50.43 42.50 -24.57
N GLU A 293 50.33 43.70 -25.16
CA GLU A 293 49.09 44.45 -25.27
C GLU A 293 48.04 43.75 -26.16
N ARG A 294 48.47 43.11 -27.26
CA ARG A 294 47.60 42.25 -28.08
C ARG A 294 47.11 41.04 -27.30
N LEU A 295 48.01 40.33 -26.62
CA LEU A 295 47.68 39.16 -25.81
C LEU A 295 46.72 39.49 -24.66
N ARG A 296 46.89 40.65 -24.01
CA ARG A 296 45.93 41.16 -23.00
C ARG A 296 44.53 41.31 -23.59
N LYS A 297 44.39 41.99 -24.72
CA LYS A 297 43.09 42.17 -25.40
C LYS A 297 42.45 40.84 -25.83
N THR A 298 43.25 39.86 -26.25
CA THR A 298 42.76 38.50 -26.51
C THR A 298 42.27 37.81 -25.23
N VAL A 299 43.02 37.90 -24.13
CA VAL A 299 42.63 37.34 -22.82
C VAL A 299 41.37 38.00 -22.26
N ASP A 300 41.25 39.32 -22.37
CA ASP A 300 40.08 40.06 -21.87
C ASP A 300 38.84 39.80 -22.74
N GLY A 301 38.99 39.64 -24.06
CA GLY A 301 37.93 39.16 -24.95
C GLY A 301 37.43 37.77 -24.57
N TYR A 302 38.32 36.82 -24.27
CA TYR A 302 37.91 35.49 -23.78
C TYR A 302 37.24 35.53 -22.40
N LYS A 303 37.56 36.50 -21.52
CA LYS A 303 36.82 36.69 -20.25
C LYS A 303 35.39 37.16 -20.51
N GLU A 304 35.19 38.11 -21.42
CA GLU A 304 33.84 38.55 -21.79
C GLU A 304 33.00 37.43 -22.42
N GLU A 305 33.62 36.59 -23.25
CA GLU A 305 32.97 35.44 -23.89
C GLU A 305 32.59 34.37 -22.86
N LEU A 306 33.48 34.05 -21.92
CA LEU A 306 33.20 33.17 -20.78
C LEU A 306 32.10 33.73 -19.85
N GLN A 307 32.05 35.05 -19.63
CA GLN A 307 30.99 35.66 -18.82
C GLN A 307 29.63 35.55 -19.52
N LYS A 308 29.55 35.86 -20.82
CA LYS A 308 28.32 35.69 -21.63
C LYS A 308 27.82 34.24 -21.59
N LEU A 309 28.73 33.27 -21.71
CA LEU A 309 28.42 31.84 -21.61
C LEU A 309 28.00 31.38 -20.21
N ARG A 310 28.31 32.13 -19.14
CA ARG A 310 27.80 31.88 -17.77
C ARG A 310 26.46 32.56 -17.53
N ASP A 311 26.25 33.74 -18.12
CA ASP A 311 24.98 34.48 -18.04
C ASP A 311 23.85 33.79 -18.85
N ASP A 312 24.19 32.90 -19.78
CA ASP A 312 23.26 31.95 -20.40
C ASP A 312 22.61 31.02 -19.37
N CYS A 313 21.30 31.15 -19.18
CA CYS A 313 20.55 30.45 -18.13
C CYS A 313 20.71 28.92 -18.14
N HIS A 314 20.85 28.30 -19.33
CA HIS A 314 21.05 26.87 -19.47
C HIS A 314 22.44 26.39 -19.00
N VAL A 315 23.45 27.26 -18.97
CA VAL A 315 24.76 26.95 -18.39
C VAL A 315 24.71 27.13 -16.88
N GLY A 316 24.08 28.19 -16.38
CA GLY A 316 23.83 28.39 -14.94
C GLY A 316 23.05 27.23 -14.30
N ASP A 317 22.00 26.72 -14.96
CA ASP A 317 21.26 25.53 -14.51
C ASP A 317 22.17 24.28 -14.40
N LEU A 318 23.15 24.13 -15.30
CA LEU A 318 24.10 23.02 -15.31
C LEU A 318 25.23 23.18 -14.28
N GLU A 319 25.73 24.40 -14.07
CA GLU A 319 26.65 24.71 -12.96
C GLU A 319 25.96 24.42 -11.61
N TYR A 320 24.71 24.84 -11.41
CA TYR A 320 23.92 24.54 -10.21
C TYR A 320 23.63 23.05 -9.99
N ILE A 321 23.31 22.29 -11.06
CA ILE A 321 23.19 20.81 -10.97
C ILE A 321 24.54 20.18 -10.59
N ARG A 322 25.66 20.74 -11.04
CA ARG A 322 27.00 20.24 -10.67
C ARG A 322 27.34 20.56 -9.22
N GLU A 323 27.15 21.79 -8.75
CA GLU A 323 27.32 22.17 -7.34
C GLU A 323 26.52 21.24 -6.42
N ARG A 324 25.27 20.94 -6.80
CA ARG A 324 24.42 20.00 -6.05
C ARG A 324 24.84 18.54 -6.18
N CYS A 325 25.48 18.14 -7.28
CA CYS A 325 26.13 16.85 -7.38
C CYS A 325 27.30 16.74 -6.39
N ASP A 326 28.09 17.80 -6.23
CA ASP A 326 29.22 17.85 -5.29
C ASP A 326 28.75 17.88 -3.81
N GLU A 327 27.58 18.49 -3.52
CA GLU A 327 26.82 18.31 -2.26
C GLU A 327 26.27 16.88 -2.04
N LYS A 328 26.46 15.94 -2.98
CA LYS A 328 25.89 14.57 -3.00
C LYS A 328 24.35 14.53 -3.08
N ASN A 329 23.72 15.53 -3.69
CA ASN A 329 22.28 15.56 -3.91
C ASN A 329 21.86 14.49 -4.94
N GLN A 330 21.13 13.47 -4.51
CA GLN A 330 20.80 12.29 -5.33
C GLN A 330 20.11 12.61 -6.68
N PRO A 331 19.07 13.48 -6.75
CA PRO A 331 18.54 13.97 -8.02
C PRO A 331 19.59 14.60 -8.94
N ALA A 332 20.49 15.43 -8.39
CA ALA A 332 21.51 16.13 -9.17
C ALA A 332 22.57 15.15 -9.72
N MET A 333 23.05 14.21 -8.90
CA MET A 333 23.96 13.14 -9.33
C MET A 333 23.36 12.33 -10.50
N PHE A 334 22.08 11.95 -10.39
CA PHE A 334 21.39 11.20 -11.44
C PHE A 334 21.26 12.00 -12.75
N LEU A 335 20.87 13.27 -12.67
CA LEU A 335 20.73 14.14 -13.85
C LEU A 335 22.08 14.38 -14.55
N LEU A 336 23.15 14.64 -13.79
CA LEU A 336 24.49 14.81 -14.33
C LEU A 336 24.98 13.52 -15.01
N GLU A 337 24.64 12.35 -14.47
CA GLU A 337 24.92 11.06 -15.12
C GLU A 337 24.11 10.82 -16.39
N GLN A 338 22.86 11.29 -16.50
CA GLN A 338 22.11 11.21 -17.76
C GLN A 338 22.82 12.01 -18.86
N ILE A 339 23.27 13.23 -18.54
CA ILE A 339 23.96 14.12 -19.48
C ILE A 339 25.33 13.55 -19.89
N THR A 340 26.17 13.22 -18.90
CA THR A 340 27.55 12.75 -19.15
C THR A 340 27.60 11.36 -19.81
N ASN A 341 26.62 10.49 -19.58
CA ASN A 341 26.52 9.20 -20.26
C ASN A 341 25.72 9.23 -21.57
N PHE A 342 25.03 10.33 -21.92
CA PHE A 342 24.16 10.40 -23.10
C PHE A 342 24.83 9.91 -24.39
N LYS A 343 26.06 10.38 -24.63
CA LYS A 343 26.89 10.03 -25.80
C LYS A 343 27.80 8.81 -25.59
N ARG A 344 27.86 8.21 -24.40
CA ARG A 344 28.83 7.15 -24.05
C ARG A 344 28.34 5.76 -24.48
N LYS A 345 29.07 5.12 -25.41
CA LYS A 345 28.85 3.72 -25.82
C LYS A 345 29.03 2.71 -24.66
N ARG A 346 29.82 3.07 -23.63
CA ARG A 346 29.98 2.34 -22.36
C ARG A 346 29.79 3.32 -21.19
N PRO A 347 28.56 3.47 -20.67
CA PRO A 347 28.29 4.33 -19.53
C PRO A 347 29.01 3.92 -18.23
N SER A 348 29.35 4.92 -17.41
CA SER A 348 29.88 4.78 -16.05
C SER A 348 28.85 5.31 -15.05
N TRP A 349 28.68 4.62 -13.92
CA TRP A 349 27.64 4.92 -12.94
C TRP A 349 28.24 5.02 -11.54
N SER A 350 27.78 5.97 -10.74
CA SER A 350 27.95 5.99 -9.29
C SER A 350 27.24 4.81 -8.63
N GLU A 351 27.66 4.51 -7.41
CA GLU A 351 26.97 3.53 -6.56
C GLU A 351 25.51 3.93 -6.31
N ASP A 352 25.23 5.21 -6.03
CA ASP A 352 23.86 5.70 -5.80
C ASP A 352 22.93 5.47 -6.99
N THR A 353 23.36 5.77 -8.23
CA THR A 353 22.54 5.48 -9.42
C THR A 353 22.32 3.99 -9.62
N ILE A 354 23.33 3.13 -9.36
CA ILE A 354 23.16 1.68 -9.44
C ILE A 354 22.13 1.19 -8.41
N ARG A 355 22.22 1.66 -7.16
CA ARG A 355 21.28 1.31 -6.07
C ARG A 355 19.86 1.74 -6.39
N HIS A 356 19.66 2.98 -6.83
CA HIS A 356 18.34 3.47 -7.26
C HIS A 356 17.82 2.74 -8.50
N SER A 357 18.70 2.35 -9.43
CA SER A 357 18.33 1.54 -10.60
C SER A 357 17.88 0.12 -10.22
N ILE A 358 18.48 -0.51 -9.20
CA ILE A 358 18.00 -1.79 -8.64
C ILE A 358 16.59 -1.61 -8.06
N VAL A 359 16.34 -0.54 -7.31
CA VAL A 359 15.05 -0.25 -6.69
C VAL A 359 13.97 0.07 -7.73
N LEU A 360 14.27 0.89 -8.74
CA LEU A 360 13.35 1.21 -9.83
C LEU A 360 12.97 -0.05 -10.63
N ARG A 361 13.95 -0.93 -10.88
CA ARG A 361 13.74 -2.23 -11.53
C ARG A 361 13.00 -3.23 -10.65
N HIS A 362 13.12 -3.15 -9.32
CA HIS A 362 12.36 -3.93 -8.34
C HIS A 362 10.91 -3.45 -8.20
N LEU A 363 10.67 -2.14 -8.33
CA LEU A 363 9.34 -1.54 -8.38
C LEU A 363 8.59 -1.93 -9.65
N SER A 364 9.24 -1.88 -10.82
CA SER A 364 8.66 -2.38 -12.07
C SER A 364 9.73 -2.73 -13.10
N THR A 365 10.04 -4.03 -13.21
CA THR A 365 10.97 -4.56 -14.24
C THR A 365 10.52 -4.18 -15.65
N LYS A 366 9.21 -4.17 -15.92
CA LYS A 366 8.67 -3.82 -17.24
C LYS A 366 8.89 -2.35 -17.58
N LEU A 367 8.69 -1.44 -16.61
CA LEU A 367 8.92 -0.01 -16.83
C LEU A 367 10.41 0.27 -17.00
N TYR A 368 11.26 -0.28 -16.13
CA TYR A 368 12.72 -0.09 -16.19
C TYR A 368 13.31 -0.55 -17.53
N GLU A 369 13.00 -1.78 -17.96
CA GLU A 369 13.55 -2.31 -19.22
C GLU A 369 12.95 -1.59 -20.44
N HIS A 370 11.71 -1.05 -20.36
CA HIS A 370 11.12 -0.20 -21.41
C HIS A 370 11.79 1.18 -21.50
N MET A 371 11.92 1.91 -20.37
CA MET A 371 12.61 3.21 -20.32
C MET A 371 14.06 3.11 -20.84
N ARG A 372 14.70 1.97 -20.58
CA ARG A 372 16.05 1.65 -21.07
C ARG A 372 16.08 1.21 -22.54
N HIS A 373 15.03 0.57 -23.06
CA HIS A 373 14.95 0.09 -24.45
C HIS A 373 14.60 1.20 -25.44
N GLU A 374 13.64 2.07 -25.09
CA GLU A 374 13.30 3.26 -25.88
C GLU A 374 14.30 4.42 -25.67
N GLU A 375 15.41 4.18 -24.96
CA GLU A 375 16.47 5.13 -24.59
C GLU A 375 16.01 6.43 -23.88
N LEU A 376 14.79 6.46 -23.32
CA LEU A 376 14.20 7.60 -22.61
C LEU A 376 15.09 8.09 -21.44
N LEU A 377 15.81 7.16 -20.80
CA LEU A 377 16.90 7.43 -19.88
C LEU A 377 18.02 6.42 -20.16
N LYS A 378 19.28 6.87 -20.09
CA LYS A 378 20.42 5.96 -20.07
C LYS A 378 20.45 5.33 -18.69
N LEU A 379 20.20 4.02 -18.63
CA LEU A 379 20.10 3.26 -17.39
C LEU A 379 21.03 2.02 -17.40
N PRO A 380 21.59 1.61 -16.24
CA PRO A 380 22.44 0.44 -16.12
C PRO A 380 21.82 -0.84 -16.72
N SER A 381 22.64 -1.68 -17.34
CA SER A 381 22.16 -2.96 -17.88
C SER A 381 21.80 -3.95 -16.76
N ARG A 382 20.94 -4.93 -17.05
CA ARG A 382 20.67 -6.05 -16.12
C ARG A 382 21.96 -6.69 -15.60
N ASN A 383 22.97 -6.89 -16.46
CA ASN A 383 24.24 -7.48 -16.05
C ASN A 383 25.03 -6.54 -15.14
N THR A 384 25.02 -5.22 -15.41
CA THR A 384 25.63 -4.21 -14.53
C THR A 384 25.03 -4.28 -13.11
N LEU A 385 23.70 -4.32 -13.01
CA LEU A 385 22.99 -4.43 -11.74
C LEU A 385 23.23 -5.77 -11.04
N GLN A 386 23.30 -6.87 -11.80
CA GLN A 386 23.54 -8.21 -11.26
C GLN A 386 25.01 -8.41 -10.81
N ASN A 387 25.97 -7.75 -11.47
CA ASN A 387 27.38 -7.76 -11.07
C ASN A 387 27.59 -6.98 -9.76
N TYR A 388 26.97 -5.79 -9.62
CA TYR A 388 27.03 -5.02 -8.37
C TYR A 388 26.37 -5.75 -7.19
N LEU A 389 25.26 -6.48 -7.43
CA LEU A 389 24.62 -7.33 -6.42
C LEU A 389 25.44 -8.60 -6.07
N GLY A 390 26.46 -8.93 -6.86
CA GLY A 390 27.27 -10.13 -6.72
C GLY A 390 26.50 -11.44 -6.92
N THR A 391 27.14 -12.54 -6.53
CA THR A 391 26.45 -13.83 -6.33
C THR A 391 25.54 -13.78 -5.10
N VAL A 392 24.54 -14.67 -5.12
CA VAL A 392 23.73 -15.02 -3.94
C VAL A 392 24.58 -15.98 -3.10
N SER A 393 24.77 -15.71 -1.80
CA SER A 393 25.52 -16.62 -0.93
C SER A 393 24.70 -17.86 -0.61
N GLY A 394 23.37 -17.70 -0.51
CA GLY A 394 22.44 -18.76 -0.12
C GLY A 394 22.40 -19.02 1.39
N GLU A 395 23.22 -18.31 2.16
CA GLU A 395 23.26 -18.40 3.63
C GLU A 395 21.91 -18.01 4.25
N THR A 396 21.45 -18.84 5.18
CA THR A 396 20.23 -18.66 5.96
C THR A 396 20.55 -18.22 7.40
N GLY A 397 19.50 -18.06 8.21
CA GLY A 397 19.59 -17.59 9.58
C GLY A 397 20.17 -16.17 9.65
N PHE A 398 20.95 -15.93 10.70
CA PHE A 398 21.75 -14.70 10.83
C PHE A 398 23.11 -14.97 10.18
N ASN A 399 23.36 -14.28 9.07
CA ASN A 399 24.46 -14.52 8.15
C ASN A 399 25.46 -13.34 8.07
N SER A 400 26.54 -13.53 7.31
CA SER A 400 27.63 -12.56 7.16
C SER A 400 27.17 -11.17 6.68
N LEU A 401 26.23 -11.16 5.72
CA LEU A 401 25.66 -9.96 5.12
C LEU A 401 24.78 -9.17 6.12
N VAL A 402 24.01 -9.86 6.96
CA VAL A 402 23.28 -9.23 8.07
C VAL A 402 24.25 -8.58 9.06
N GLU A 403 25.30 -9.30 9.47
CA GLU A 403 26.25 -8.80 10.46
C GLU A 403 26.95 -7.52 9.99
N ALA A 404 27.41 -7.51 8.73
CA ALA A 404 27.98 -6.33 8.09
C ALA A 404 26.97 -5.16 8.07
N ARG A 405 25.72 -5.42 7.66
CA ARG A 405 24.67 -4.38 7.62
C ARG A 405 24.39 -3.79 9.00
N LEU A 406 24.32 -4.63 10.04
CA LEU A 406 24.06 -4.18 11.42
C LEU A 406 25.20 -3.32 11.97
N LYS A 407 26.47 -3.66 11.69
CA LYS A 407 27.63 -2.84 12.08
C LYS A 407 27.59 -1.46 11.42
N THR A 408 27.40 -1.40 10.10
CA THR A 408 27.26 -0.12 9.37
C THR A 408 26.11 0.73 9.90
N GLU A 409 24.99 0.13 10.30
CA GLU A 409 23.86 0.90 10.86
C GLU A 409 24.15 1.42 12.27
N ILE A 410 24.92 0.68 13.10
CA ILE A 410 25.32 1.14 14.43
C ILE A 410 26.28 2.34 14.39
N GLU A 411 27.16 2.40 13.38
CA GLU A 411 28.03 3.57 13.13
C GLU A 411 27.22 4.86 12.89
N HIS A 412 26.03 4.74 12.31
CA HIS A 412 25.10 5.85 12.05
C HIS A 412 24.13 6.13 13.22
N LEU A 413 24.25 5.41 14.34
CA LEU A 413 23.35 5.48 15.51
C LEU A 413 24.12 5.91 16.77
N PRO A 414 24.50 7.20 16.92
CA PRO A 414 25.40 7.66 17.98
C PRO A 414 24.77 7.60 19.39
N ALA A 415 23.47 7.89 19.53
CA ALA A 415 22.80 7.93 20.82
C ALA A 415 22.45 6.50 21.32
N PRO A 416 22.71 6.13 22.60
CA PRO A 416 22.41 4.81 23.13
C PRO A 416 20.96 4.35 22.89
N GLN A 417 19.98 5.23 23.14
CA GLN A 417 18.54 4.96 22.93
C GLN A 417 18.20 4.62 21.48
N SER A 418 18.99 5.09 20.50
CA SER A 418 18.76 4.83 19.08
C SER A 418 19.12 3.40 18.66
N LYS A 419 19.91 2.70 19.50
CA LYS A 419 20.27 1.28 19.40
C LYS A 419 19.27 0.35 20.10
N THR A 420 18.28 0.89 20.83
CA THR A 420 17.24 0.12 21.52
C THR A 420 16.15 -0.32 20.54
N CYS A 421 15.87 -1.63 20.49
CA CYS A 421 15.02 -2.24 19.46
C CYS A 421 14.06 -3.33 20.01
N SER A 422 13.06 -3.66 19.19
CA SER A 422 12.26 -4.89 19.33
C SER A 422 12.61 -5.90 18.24
N ILE A 423 12.63 -7.19 18.57
CA ILE A 423 12.64 -8.29 17.59
C ILE A 423 11.19 -8.67 17.27
N ILE A 424 10.84 -8.69 15.99
CA ILE A 424 9.53 -9.10 15.48
C ILE A 424 9.71 -10.41 14.69
N VAL A 425 8.84 -11.39 14.91
CA VAL A 425 8.89 -12.69 14.24
C VAL A 425 7.53 -13.07 13.65
N ASP A 426 7.51 -13.43 12.37
CA ASP A 426 6.32 -13.91 11.64
C ASP A 426 6.71 -14.89 10.51
N GLU A 427 5.75 -15.65 9.98
CA GLU A 427 5.92 -16.73 9.01
C GLU A 427 5.12 -16.50 7.72
N MET A 428 5.79 -16.41 6.58
CA MET A 428 5.16 -16.35 5.25
C MET A 428 5.19 -17.72 4.56
N ARG A 429 4.03 -18.15 4.04
CA ARG A 429 3.94 -19.35 3.19
C ARG A 429 4.63 -19.14 1.83
N ILE A 430 5.36 -20.15 1.37
CA ILE A 430 6.07 -20.21 0.09
C ILE A 430 5.72 -21.50 -0.68
N GLN A 431 6.03 -21.53 -1.96
CA GLN A 431 5.86 -22.70 -2.82
C GLN A 431 7.00 -23.71 -2.60
N GLN A 432 6.63 -24.91 -2.13
CA GLN A 432 7.51 -26.09 -2.17
C GLN A 432 7.96 -26.38 -3.59
N LYS A 433 9.26 -26.24 -3.85
CA LYS A 433 9.86 -26.37 -5.19
C LYS A 433 11.38 -26.48 -5.08
N LEU A 434 11.93 -27.62 -5.47
CA LEU A 434 13.38 -27.79 -5.61
C LEU A 434 13.88 -27.11 -6.89
N GLN A 435 15.05 -26.48 -6.83
CA GLN A 435 15.74 -25.88 -7.97
C GLN A 435 17.25 -26.12 -7.88
N TYR A 436 17.85 -26.56 -8.98
CA TYR A 436 19.30 -26.55 -9.13
C TYR A 436 19.80 -25.13 -9.44
N ASN A 437 20.66 -24.58 -8.58
CA ASN A 437 21.25 -23.26 -8.74
C ASN A 437 22.64 -23.34 -9.36
N LYS A 438 22.71 -23.23 -10.69
CA LYS A 438 23.94 -23.27 -11.51
C LYS A 438 25.09 -22.35 -11.08
N GLN A 439 24.86 -21.35 -10.22
CA GLN A 439 25.91 -20.45 -9.72
C GLN A 439 26.57 -20.94 -8.41
N GLN A 440 25.95 -21.90 -7.72
CA GLN A 440 26.42 -22.49 -6.45
C GLN A 440 26.66 -24.00 -6.57
N ASP A 441 26.37 -24.58 -7.74
CA ASP A 441 26.29 -26.03 -8.00
C ASP A 441 25.44 -26.82 -6.99
N ALA A 442 24.40 -26.17 -6.44
CA ALA A 442 23.64 -26.66 -5.29
C ALA A 442 22.13 -26.77 -5.57
N PHE A 443 21.45 -27.68 -4.85
CA PHE A 443 19.99 -27.76 -4.85
C PHE A 443 19.39 -26.87 -3.76
N VAL A 444 18.51 -25.94 -4.16
CA VAL A 444 17.85 -24.96 -3.29
C VAL A 444 16.34 -25.25 -3.27
N GLY A 445 15.76 -25.44 -2.09
CA GLY A 445 14.32 -25.73 -1.93
C GLY A 445 13.91 -26.56 -0.70
N HIS A 446 14.88 -27.16 -0.01
CA HIS A 446 14.67 -27.86 1.25
C HIS A 446 14.41 -26.90 2.42
N THR A 447 14.09 -27.45 3.59
CA THR A 447 14.22 -26.73 4.87
C THR A 447 15.68 -26.38 5.13
N ASP A 448 15.85 -25.33 5.91
CA ASP A 448 17.10 -24.96 6.57
C ASP A 448 16.72 -24.14 7.80
N MET A 449 16.94 -24.75 8.96
CA MET A 449 16.67 -24.18 10.29
C MET A 449 17.95 -24.10 11.13
N GLY A 450 19.12 -24.37 10.54
CA GLY A 450 20.42 -24.39 11.20
C GLY A 450 20.40 -25.16 12.54
N LEU A 451 20.69 -24.45 13.64
CA LEU A 451 20.77 -24.99 15.01
C LEU A 451 19.44 -25.54 15.58
N ALA A 452 18.34 -25.52 14.81
CA ALA A 452 17.04 -26.07 15.18
C ALA A 452 16.60 -27.30 14.33
N GLU A 453 17.43 -27.74 13.38
CA GLU A 453 17.25 -29.02 12.68
C GLU A 453 17.79 -30.21 13.47
N GLU A 454 17.26 -31.40 13.17
CA GLU A 454 17.66 -32.67 13.77
C GLU A 454 18.59 -33.40 12.78
N ALA A 455 19.78 -33.80 13.23
CA ALA A 455 20.91 -34.15 12.37
C ALA A 455 20.66 -35.29 11.38
N ASP A 456 19.74 -36.20 11.70
CA ASP A 456 19.41 -37.41 10.93
C ASP A 456 18.08 -37.30 10.16
N SER A 457 17.54 -36.08 9.98
CA SER A 457 16.26 -35.87 9.29
C SER A 457 16.37 -35.85 7.76
N GLU A 458 15.43 -36.50 7.06
CA GLU A 458 15.39 -36.48 5.59
C GLU A 458 15.16 -35.06 5.03
N PRO A 459 15.74 -34.69 3.88
CA PRO A 459 15.65 -33.33 3.32
C PRO A 459 14.24 -33.00 2.79
N VAL A 460 13.41 -32.42 3.64
CA VAL A 460 12.02 -32.03 3.32
C VAL A 460 11.96 -30.71 2.55
N LEU A 461 11.05 -30.56 1.57
CA LEU A 461 10.82 -29.29 0.89
C LEU A 461 10.11 -28.25 1.78
N ALA A 462 10.69 -27.06 1.90
CA ALA A 462 10.14 -25.96 2.71
C ALA A 462 8.84 -25.38 2.13
N ASN A 463 7.84 -25.18 2.99
CA ASN A 463 6.57 -24.53 2.66
C ASN A 463 6.36 -23.18 3.34
N SER A 464 7.32 -22.77 4.17
CA SER A 464 7.31 -21.52 4.91
C SER A 464 8.69 -20.85 4.96
N LEU A 465 8.66 -19.54 5.08
CA LEU A 465 9.77 -18.64 5.37
C LEU A 465 9.46 -17.98 6.72
N LEU A 466 10.24 -18.32 7.75
CA LEU A 466 10.25 -17.59 9.02
C LEU A 466 11.18 -16.38 8.88
N CYS A 467 10.75 -15.19 9.30
CA CYS A 467 11.61 -14.00 9.31
C CYS A 467 11.65 -13.34 10.69
N PHE A 468 12.85 -12.94 11.10
CA PHE A 468 13.13 -12.09 12.25
C PHE A 468 13.53 -10.69 11.73
N VAL A 469 12.86 -9.65 12.20
CA VAL A 469 13.14 -8.25 11.85
C VAL A 469 13.35 -7.45 13.13
N ILE A 470 14.43 -6.68 13.20
CA ILE A 470 14.54 -5.64 14.24
C ILE A 470 13.78 -4.38 13.81
N ASN A 471 13.09 -3.76 14.76
CA ASN A 471 12.49 -2.44 14.61
C ASN A 471 13.03 -1.54 15.73
N GLY A 472 13.75 -0.48 15.37
CA GLY A 472 14.26 0.49 16.33
C GLY A 472 13.12 1.22 17.03
N LEU A 473 13.22 1.45 18.34
CA LEU A 473 12.18 2.13 19.10
C LEU A 473 12.30 3.66 18.97
N ALA A 474 13.51 4.20 19.15
CA ALA A 474 13.80 5.62 18.90
C ALA A 474 14.24 5.92 17.45
N SER A 475 14.86 4.97 16.75
CA SER A 475 15.39 5.13 15.38
C SER A 475 14.41 4.68 14.30
N SER A 476 14.65 5.05 13.03
CA SER A 476 13.86 4.60 11.87
C SER A 476 14.21 3.17 11.39
N CYS A 477 15.24 2.56 11.96
CA CYS A 477 15.81 1.26 11.61
C CYS A 477 14.76 0.14 11.55
N ARG A 478 14.74 -0.59 10.43
CA ARG A 478 13.91 -1.78 10.17
C ARG A 478 14.69 -2.77 9.30
N ILE A 479 15.29 -3.79 9.89
CA ILE A 479 16.25 -4.68 9.20
C ILE A 479 15.87 -6.15 9.42
N PRO A 480 15.79 -6.99 8.38
CA PRO A 480 15.71 -8.44 8.55
C PRO A 480 17.05 -8.98 9.08
N VAL A 481 17.04 -9.59 10.26
CA VAL A 481 18.25 -10.06 10.97
C VAL A 481 18.42 -11.57 10.95
N ALA A 482 17.36 -12.32 10.68
CA ALA A 482 17.48 -13.74 10.37
C ALA A 482 16.29 -14.22 9.53
N TYR A 483 16.51 -15.25 8.73
CA TYR A 483 15.45 -15.92 8.00
C TYR A 483 15.71 -17.42 7.84
N PHE A 484 14.69 -18.25 7.99
CA PHE A 484 14.81 -19.71 7.99
C PHE A 484 13.73 -20.34 7.10
N PHE A 485 14.04 -21.46 6.46
CA PHE A 485 13.14 -22.18 5.57
C PHE A 485 12.59 -23.41 6.28
N THR A 486 11.27 -23.50 6.41
CA THR A 486 10.63 -24.43 7.35
C THR A 486 9.50 -25.22 6.69
N ASN A 487 9.17 -26.37 7.27
CA ASN A 487 7.96 -27.13 6.96
C ASN A 487 7.20 -27.46 8.27
N GLY A 488 6.80 -26.39 8.97
CA GLY A 488 6.18 -26.47 10.28
C GLY A 488 7.21 -26.54 11.42
N LEU A 489 7.22 -25.51 12.25
CA LEU A 489 8.06 -25.46 13.46
C LEU A 489 7.31 -25.96 14.68
N ASN A 490 8.03 -26.59 15.60
CA ASN A 490 7.58 -26.78 16.98
C ASN A 490 8.04 -25.61 17.89
N GLY A 491 7.42 -25.47 19.06
CA GLY A 491 7.70 -24.34 19.97
C GLY A 491 9.13 -24.33 20.53
N SER A 492 9.77 -25.49 20.68
CA SER A 492 11.15 -25.63 21.19
C SER A 492 12.19 -25.21 20.15
N GLN A 493 11.97 -25.57 18.87
CA GLN A 493 12.75 -25.07 17.75
C GLN A 493 12.68 -23.54 17.69
N LEU A 494 11.46 -22.97 17.73
CA LEU A 494 11.30 -21.53 17.67
C LEU A 494 11.90 -20.79 18.89
N SER A 495 11.82 -21.33 20.12
CA SER A 495 12.47 -20.72 21.28
C SER A 495 14.00 -20.78 21.19
N LYS A 496 14.58 -21.87 20.67
CA LYS A 496 16.03 -21.96 20.37
C LYS A 496 16.46 -20.90 19.36
N LEU A 497 15.70 -20.74 18.27
CA LEU A 497 15.98 -19.72 17.24
C LEU A 497 15.86 -18.30 17.80
N LEU A 498 14.83 -18.00 18.59
CA LEU A 498 14.65 -16.71 19.27
C LEU A 498 15.87 -16.32 20.11
N VAL A 499 16.36 -17.20 20.99
CA VAL A 499 17.53 -16.92 21.83
C VAL A 499 18.82 -16.81 20.99
N CYS A 500 18.98 -17.63 19.95
CA CYS A 500 20.14 -17.58 19.07
C CYS A 500 20.22 -16.25 18.29
N VAL A 501 19.12 -15.83 17.65
CA VAL A 501 19.05 -14.58 16.88
C VAL A 501 19.23 -13.38 17.81
N MET A 502 18.59 -13.39 18.98
CA MET A 502 18.72 -12.33 19.99
C MET A 502 20.17 -12.14 20.42
N ARG A 503 20.89 -13.23 20.77
CA ARG A 503 22.31 -13.18 21.16
C ARG A 503 23.19 -12.63 20.04
N LYS A 504 22.96 -13.05 18.79
CA LYS A 504 23.71 -12.54 17.63
C LYS A 504 23.45 -11.05 17.38
N VAL A 505 22.19 -10.60 17.46
CA VAL A 505 21.83 -9.18 17.36
C VAL A 505 22.51 -8.36 18.47
N GLU A 506 22.46 -8.80 19.72
CA GLU A 506 23.11 -8.06 20.81
C GLU A 506 24.64 -8.04 20.68
N SER A 507 25.26 -9.11 20.17
CA SER A 507 26.71 -9.13 19.92
C SER A 507 27.18 -8.13 18.85
N THR A 508 26.28 -7.55 18.05
CA THR A 508 26.63 -6.42 17.15
C THR A 508 26.61 -5.06 17.85
N GLY A 509 25.92 -4.93 19.00
CA GLY A 509 25.76 -3.67 19.74
C GLY A 509 24.36 -3.04 19.71
N PHE A 510 23.35 -3.73 19.16
CA PHE A 510 21.94 -3.38 19.37
C PHE A 510 21.47 -3.87 20.75
N ARG A 511 20.56 -3.13 21.40
CA ARG A 511 19.95 -3.54 22.68
C ARG A 511 18.54 -4.05 22.43
N VAL A 512 18.27 -5.32 22.75
CA VAL A 512 16.95 -5.93 22.61
C VAL A 512 16.20 -5.76 23.93
N ILE A 513 14.98 -5.20 23.86
CA ILE A 513 14.12 -5.00 25.03
C ILE A 513 12.77 -5.73 24.89
N ARG A 514 12.30 -6.00 23.67
CA ARG A 514 10.96 -6.58 23.45
C ARG A 514 10.91 -7.56 22.27
N VAL A 515 10.11 -8.62 22.41
CA VAL A 515 9.78 -9.59 21.35
C VAL A 515 8.30 -9.49 20.99
N VAL A 516 8.01 -9.50 19.68
CA VAL A 516 6.64 -9.46 19.12
C VAL A 516 6.41 -10.64 18.19
N THR A 517 5.29 -11.35 18.37
CA THR A 517 4.83 -12.40 17.44
C THR A 517 3.33 -12.29 17.20
N ASP A 518 2.80 -13.06 16.24
CA ASP A 518 1.37 -13.34 16.21
C ASP A 518 0.94 -14.29 17.37
N ASN A 519 -0.36 -14.48 17.55
CA ASN A 519 -0.95 -15.38 18.55
C ASN A 519 -1.19 -16.81 18.03
N HIS A 520 -0.29 -17.35 17.19
CA HIS A 520 -0.35 -18.75 16.74
C HIS A 520 0.13 -19.71 17.82
N LYS A 521 -0.42 -20.93 17.87
CA LYS A 521 -0.13 -21.95 18.89
C LYS A 521 1.37 -22.25 19.06
N VAL A 522 2.13 -22.23 17.97
CA VAL A 522 3.60 -22.45 17.99
C VAL A 522 4.31 -21.30 18.71
N ASN A 523 3.92 -20.06 18.41
CA ASN A 523 4.52 -18.84 18.98
C ASN A 523 4.18 -18.71 20.48
N VAL A 524 2.93 -18.99 20.86
CA VAL A 524 2.50 -19.10 22.27
C VAL A 524 3.29 -20.20 23.01
N SER A 525 3.58 -21.32 22.35
CA SER A 525 4.39 -22.41 22.93
C SER A 525 5.85 -22.02 23.11
N ALA A 526 6.43 -21.27 22.15
CA ALA A 526 7.80 -20.78 22.25
C ALA A 526 7.95 -19.75 23.38
N MET A 527 7.02 -18.79 23.49
CA MET A 527 6.99 -17.84 24.61
C MET A 527 6.84 -18.56 25.96
N LYS A 528 5.98 -19.58 26.07
CA LYS A 528 5.87 -20.38 27.30
C LYS A 528 7.19 -21.04 27.70
N ILE A 529 7.96 -21.56 26.75
CA ILE A 529 9.29 -22.13 27.01
C ILE A 529 10.28 -21.05 27.49
N LEU A 530 10.26 -19.86 26.88
CA LEU A 530 11.08 -18.72 27.33
C LEU A 530 10.70 -18.22 28.75
N CYS A 531 9.45 -18.42 29.18
CA CYS A 531 8.97 -18.05 30.51
C CYS A 531 9.08 -19.20 31.55
N GLY A 532 9.85 -20.27 31.29
CA GLY A 532 9.97 -21.41 32.21
C GLY A 532 8.69 -22.26 32.36
N GLY A 533 7.72 -22.12 31.44
CA GLY A 533 6.49 -22.92 31.37
C GLY A 533 5.20 -22.11 31.53
N VAL A 534 5.20 -21.06 32.35
CA VAL A 534 4.02 -20.21 32.60
C VAL A 534 4.15 -18.92 31.80
N LEU A 535 3.18 -18.62 30.93
CA LEU A 535 3.27 -17.47 30.04
C LEU A 535 3.16 -16.13 30.79
N THR A 536 4.21 -15.32 30.75
CA THR A 536 4.26 -13.97 31.33
C THR A 536 4.50 -12.90 30.26
N TYR A 537 4.24 -11.63 30.61
CA TYR A 537 4.50 -10.46 29.74
C TYR A 537 5.93 -9.90 29.87
N ARG A 538 6.68 -10.33 30.89
CA ARG A 538 8.08 -9.96 31.16
C ARG A 538 8.86 -11.15 31.72
N ILE A 539 10.13 -11.26 31.35
CA ILE A 539 11.11 -12.24 31.88
C ILE A 539 12.48 -11.56 32.06
N GLU A 540 13.40 -12.21 32.76
CA GLU A 540 14.83 -11.87 32.74
C GLU A 540 15.39 -12.06 31.31
N HIS A 541 16.29 -11.16 30.87
CA HIS A 541 16.73 -11.15 29.48
C HIS A 541 17.71 -12.32 29.19
N PRO A 542 17.45 -13.19 28.19
CA PRO A 542 18.23 -14.43 27.96
C PRO A 542 19.73 -14.29 27.60
N CYS A 543 20.22 -13.06 27.46
CA CYS A 543 21.64 -12.74 27.27
C CYS A 543 22.25 -11.92 28.42
N ASP A 544 21.43 -11.48 29.38
CA ASP A 544 21.82 -10.58 30.48
C ASP A 544 20.74 -10.58 31.59
N PRO A 545 20.90 -11.38 32.65
CA PRO A 545 19.89 -11.49 33.72
C PRO A 545 19.58 -10.18 34.47
N GLN A 546 20.41 -9.13 34.34
CA GLN A 546 20.14 -7.83 34.98
C GLN A 546 19.09 -7.00 34.23
N ARG A 547 18.75 -7.37 32.98
CA ARG A 547 17.75 -6.69 32.15
C ARG A 547 16.43 -7.46 32.07
N LEU A 548 15.36 -6.72 31.80
CA LEU A 548 14.05 -7.29 31.47
C LEU A 548 13.89 -7.44 29.95
N LEU A 549 13.27 -8.54 29.53
CA LEU A 549 12.71 -8.72 28.20
C LEU A 549 11.18 -8.72 28.26
N PHE A 550 10.53 -7.84 27.51
CA PHE A 550 9.08 -7.81 27.38
C PHE A 550 8.61 -8.72 26.24
N LEU A 551 7.61 -9.55 26.50
CA LEU A 551 7.00 -10.45 25.51
C LEU A 551 5.60 -9.94 25.16
N SER A 552 5.26 -9.88 23.88
CA SER A 552 3.98 -9.34 23.42
C SER A 552 3.47 -10.07 22.18
N PHE A 553 2.15 -10.18 22.06
CA PHE A 553 1.55 -10.44 20.76
C PHE A 553 1.37 -9.13 20.00
N ASP A 554 1.17 -9.22 18.69
CA ASP A 554 0.79 -8.08 17.86
C ASP A 554 -0.67 -7.65 18.10
N TYR A 555 -0.85 -6.35 18.35
CA TYR A 555 -2.15 -5.78 18.68
C TYR A 555 -3.11 -5.71 17.46
N CYS A 556 -2.57 -5.60 16.24
CA CYS A 556 -3.35 -5.68 15.01
C CYS A 556 -3.96 -7.09 14.83
N HIS A 557 -3.25 -8.16 15.20
CA HIS A 557 -3.78 -9.54 15.25
C HIS A 557 -4.81 -9.72 16.37
N VAL A 558 -4.61 -9.13 17.55
CA VAL A 558 -5.60 -9.17 18.64
C VAL A 558 -6.90 -8.45 18.24
N VAL A 559 -6.87 -7.26 17.65
CA VAL A 559 -8.11 -6.58 17.19
C VAL A 559 -8.78 -7.32 16.01
N LYS A 560 -8.00 -7.90 15.08
CA LYS A 560 -8.51 -8.82 14.03
C LYS A 560 -9.33 -9.96 14.64
N ASN A 561 -8.87 -10.52 15.77
CA ASN A 561 -9.55 -11.58 16.53
C ASN A 561 -10.76 -11.08 17.32
N LEU A 562 -10.64 -10.00 18.12
CA LEU A 562 -11.75 -9.45 18.92
C LEU A 562 -12.96 -9.10 18.05
N ARG A 563 -12.75 -8.39 16.93
CA ARG A 563 -13.80 -8.10 15.94
C ARG A 563 -14.42 -9.39 15.39
N SER A 564 -13.61 -10.41 15.11
CA SER A 564 -14.10 -11.69 14.56
C SER A 564 -14.95 -12.46 15.57
N GLN A 565 -14.66 -12.37 16.87
CA GLN A 565 -15.48 -12.97 17.92
C GLN A 565 -16.77 -12.17 18.15
N PHE A 566 -16.71 -10.84 18.22
CA PHE A 566 -17.89 -9.97 18.33
C PHE A 566 -18.91 -10.17 17.18
N LEU A 567 -18.44 -10.40 15.95
CA LEU A 567 -19.33 -10.67 14.81
C LEU A 567 -19.97 -12.08 14.84
N ALA A 568 -19.41 -13.02 15.61
CA ALA A 568 -19.77 -14.44 15.61
C ALA A 568 -20.40 -14.95 16.92
N ARG A 569 -20.24 -14.22 18.03
CA ARG A 569 -20.71 -14.57 19.38
C ARG A 569 -21.61 -13.48 19.96
N ASN A 570 -22.36 -13.85 20.98
CA ASN A 570 -23.01 -12.92 21.91
C ASN A 570 -22.22 -13.01 23.23
N ILE A 571 -21.74 -11.89 23.76
CA ILE A 571 -20.77 -11.83 24.87
C ILE A 571 -21.43 -11.28 26.15
N GLY A 572 -20.91 -11.67 27.31
CA GLY A 572 -21.36 -11.25 28.64
C GLY A 572 -22.67 -11.90 29.10
N LYS A 573 -23.18 -11.44 30.24
CA LYS A 573 -24.40 -11.97 30.86
C LYS A 573 -25.58 -11.95 29.90
N ASP A 574 -26.25 -13.11 29.78
CA ASP A 574 -27.37 -13.37 28.87
C ASP A 574 -27.06 -13.11 27.37
N GLY A 575 -25.78 -12.94 27.00
CA GLY A 575 -25.36 -12.57 25.64
C GLY A 575 -25.63 -11.11 25.25
N LYS A 576 -25.70 -10.18 26.23
CA LYS A 576 -26.08 -8.78 26.01
C LYS A 576 -25.20 -8.00 25.03
N VAL A 577 -23.91 -8.32 24.91
CA VAL A 577 -23.01 -7.74 23.90
C VAL A 577 -23.18 -8.51 22.59
N SER A 578 -23.89 -7.92 21.63
CA SER A 578 -24.25 -8.59 20.38
C SER A 578 -24.04 -7.70 19.15
N SER A 579 -23.43 -8.26 18.12
CA SER A 579 -23.32 -7.62 16.80
C SER A 579 -24.64 -7.55 16.01
N SER A 580 -25.77 -7.99 16.59
CA SER A 580 -27.10 -7.89 15.98
C SER A 580 -27.53 -6.44 15.70
N HIS A 581 -27.27 -5.50 16.61
CA HIS A 581 -27.55 -4.07 16.40
C HIS A 581 -26.72 -3.48 15.24
N LEU A 582 -25.44 -3.85 15.13
CA LEU A 582 -24.57 -3.47 14.01
C LEU A 582 -25.07 -4.04 12.67
N LYS A 583 -25.53 -5.30 12.68
CA LYS A 583 -26.14 -5.96 11.50
C LYS A 583 -27.41 -5.22 11.06
N LYS A 584 -28.28 -4.82 12.00
CA LYS A 584 -29.46 -3.98 11.72
C LYS A 584 -29.10 -2.59 11.18
N LEU A 585 -28.13 -1.90 11.79
CA LEU A 585 -27.66 -0.58 11.33
C LEU A 585 -27.13 -0.64 9.88
N TYR A 586 -26.39 -1.67 9.52
CA TYR A 586 -25.99 -1.92 8.13
C TYR A 586 -27.20 -2.18 7.22
N GLU A 587 -28.10 -3.09 7.61
CA GLU A 587 -29.28 -3.46 6.81
C GLU A 587 -30.23 -2.29 6.53
N LEU A 588 -30.31 -1.31 7.43
CA LEU A 588 -31.02 -0.04 7.24
C LEU A 588 -30.29 0.87 6.25
N GLN A 589 -29.04 1.24 6.54
CA GLN A 589 -28.34 2.26 5.75
C GLN A 589 -27.80 1.78 4.39
N LYS A 590 -27.75 0.47 4.13
CA LYS A 590 -27.15 -0.08 2.89
C LYS A 590 -27.81 0.40 1.60
N LYS A 591 -29.02 0.96 1.65
CA LYS A 591 -29.74 1.52 0.49
C LYS A 591 -29.61 3.05 0.35
N TRP A 592 -29.23 3.77 1.40
CA TRP A 592 -29.28 5.24 1.42
C TRP A 592 -28.11 5.91 0.68
N LEU A 593 -28.37 7.03 0.00
CA LEU A 593 -27.32 7.89 -0.57
C LEU A 593 -26.52 8.63 0.50
N VAL A 594 -27.17 9.03 1.60
CA VAL A 594 -26.52 9.62 2.77
C VAL A 594 -26.56 8.58 3.89
N LYS A 595 -25.38 8.03 4.20
CA LYS A 595 -25.18 7.00 5.23
C LYS A 595 -24.67 7.65 6.53
N PRO A 596 -25.23 7.33 7.72
CA PRO A 596 -24.67 7.76 9.00
C PRO A 596 -23.25 7.21 9.24
N VAL A 597 -22.92 6.02 8.72
CA VAL A 597 -21.57 5.46 8.75
C VAL A 597 -21.11 5.19 7.32
N ARG A 598 -20.32 6.10 6.77
CA ARG A 598 -20.09 6.16 5.32
C ARG A 598 -19.34 4.96 4.74
N PHE A 599 -18.39 4.39 5.48
CA PHE A 599 -17.61 3.23 5.05
C PHE A 599 -18.33 1.88 5.29
N LEU A 600 -19.38 1.83 6.12
CA LEU A 600 -19.96 0.56 6.54
C LEU A 600 -20.61 -0.18 5.35
N SER A 601 -20.14 -1.41 5.14
CA SER A 601 -20.47 -2.25 3.99
C SER A 601 -20.53 -3.73 4.38
N ARG A 602 -21.02 -4.57 3.47
CA ARG A 602 -21.10 -6.04 3.65
C ARG A 602 -19.76 -6.65 4.11
N LYS A 603 -18.64 -6.11 3.63
CA LYS A 603 -17.27 -6.57 3.94
C LYS A 603 -16.80 -6.28 5.38
N HIS A 604 -17.52 -5.43 6.11
CA HIS A 604 -17.29 -5.14 7.54
C HIS A 604 -18.05 -6.11 8.44
N VAL A 605 -19.34 -6.30 8.14
CA VAL A 605 -20.30 -7.02 9.00
C VAL A 605 -20.33 -8.53 8.74
N TYR A 606 -20.04 -8.95 7.50
CA TYR A 606 -20.06 -10.36 7.07
C TYR A 606 -18.74 -10.78 6.38
N PRO A 607 -17.55 -10.51 6.96
CA PRO A 607 -16.27 -10.70 6.28
C PRO A 607 -16.01 -12.17 5.93
N ASN A 608 -15.64 -12.42 4.68
CA ASN A 608 -15.07 -13.70 4.24
C ASN A 608 -13.65 -13.89 4.83
N ASN A 609 -13.06 -15.08 4.69
CA ASN A 609 -11.79 -15.40 5.37
C ASN A 609 -10.59 -14.55 4.90
N ILE A 610 -10.61 -13.97 3.70
CA ILE A 610 -9.60 -13.00 3.25
C ILE A 610 -9.92 -11.61 3.82
N GLU A 611 -11.20 -11.20 3.81
CA GLU A 611 -11.66 -9.91 4.36
C GLU A 611 -11.43 -9.78 5.87
N LYS A 612 -11.38 -10.91 6.61
CA LYS A 612 -11.00 -10.95 8.04
C LYS A 612 -9.56 -10.52 8.31
N MET A 613 -8.65 -10.65 7.35
CA MET A 613 -7.24 -10.28 7.51
C MET A 613 -6.99 -8.77 7.41
N ASN A 614 -7.96 -8.00 6.90
CA ASN A 614 -7.82 -6.55 6.83
C ASN A 614 -8.03 -5.91 8.22
N VAL A 615 -6.95 -5.34 8.78
CA VAL A 615 -6.92 -4.67 10.09
C VAL A 615 -7.81 -3.43 10.10
N ARG A 616 -7.70 -2.58 9.06
CA ARG A 616 -8.46 -1.34 8.94
C ARG A 616 -9.97 -1.57 9.11
N ARG A 617 -10.56 -2.54 8.40
CA ARG A 617 -11.98 -2.93 8.55
C ARG A 617 -12.31 -3.56 9.91
N ALA A 618 -11.33 -4.05 10.66
CA ALA A 618 -11.54 -4.53 12.02
C ALA A 618 -11.71 -3.36 13.00
N VAL A 619 -10.91 -2.31 12.84
CA VAL A 619 -10.96 -1.07 13.62
C VAL A 619 -12.17 -0.20 13.23
N GLU A 620 -12.42 -0.03 11.92
CA GLU A 620 -13.58 0.71 11.39
C GLU A 620 -14.91 0.17 11.92
N VAL A 621 -15.04 -1.15 12.15
CA VAL A 621 -16.23 -1.78 12.78
C VAL A 621 -16.50 -1.29 14.20
N LEU A 622 -15.46 -0.92 14.96
CA LEU A 622 -15.51 -0.56 16.38
C LEU A 622 -15.49 0.96 16.61
N SER A 623 -15.33 1.74 15.54
CA SER A 623 -15.01 3.18 15.57
C SER A 623 -16.12 4.09 16.13
N PRO A 624 -15.77 5.31 16.58
CA PRO A 624 -16.71 6.33 17.04
C PRO A 624 -17.83 6.66 16.05
N ASP A 625 -17.58 6.58 14.73
CA ASP A 625 -18.64 6.72 13.72
C ASP A 625 -19.78 5.71 13.95
N VAL A 626 -19.43 4.46 14.22
CA VAL A 626 -20.37 3.34 14.42
C VAL A 626 -21.03 3.44 15.79
N THR A 627 -20.27 3.70 16.85
CA THR A 627 -20.82 3.77 18.22
C THR A 627 -21.74 4.97 18.37
N SER A 628 -21.42 6.13 17.77
CA SER A 628 -22.29 7.31 17.69
C SER A 628 -23.63 7.00 17.00
N ALA A 629 -23.60 6.27 15.88
CA ALA A 629 -24.80 5.88 15.16
C ALA A 629 -25.67 4.90 15.98
N LEU A 630 -25.04 3.95 16.70
CA LEU A 630 -25.75 3.03 17.59
C LEU A 630 -26.30 3.74 18.84
N SER A 631 -25.57 4.70 19.43
CA SER A 631 -26.00 5.53 20.55
C SER A 631 -27.19 6.42 20.19
N TYR A 632 -27.19 7.01 18.99
CA TYR A 632 -28.37 7.69 18.44
C TYR A 632 -29.57 6.74 18.38
N MET A 633 -29.41 5.54 17.79
CA MET A 633 -30.51 4.59 17.64
C MET A 633 -31.02 4.03 18.99
N LYS A 634 -30.13 3.85 19.97
CA LYS A 634 -30.49 3.48 21.35
C LYS A 634 -31.34 4.56 22.01
N ASN A 635 -30.89 5.81 21.97
CA ASN A 635 -31.54 6.93 22.64
C ASN A 635 -32.83 7.39 21.93
N GLN A 636 -33.09 6.92 20.70
CA GLN A 636 -34.29 7.15 19.92
C GLN A 636 -35.16 5.88 19.73
N ALA A 637 -34.83 4.80 20.44
CA ALA A 637 -35.53 3.52 20.35
C ALA A 637 -36.98 3.64 20.85
N GLY A 638 -37.94 3.17 20.04
CA GLY A 638 -39.37 3.32 20.31
C GLY A 638 -39.96 4.67 19.89
N HIS A 639 -39.15 5.66 19.51
CA HIS A 639 -39.59 6.92 18.93
C HIS A 639 -39.40 6.95 17.41
N CYS A 640 -38.18 7.17 16.93
CA CYS A 640 -37.84 7.14 15.49
C CYS A 640 -36.86 6.04 15.09
N SER A 641 -36.49 5.17 16.03
CA SER A 641 -35.69 3.96 15.81
C SER A 641 -36.39 2.71 16.34
N ASP A 642 -36.09 1.55 15.74
CA ASP A 642 -36.55 0.23 16.17
C ASP A 642 -36.28 0.01 17.68
N ALA A 643 -37.32 -0.35 18.43
CA ALA A 643 -37.29 -0.48 19.89
C ALA A 643 -36.20 -1.45 20.39
N SER A 644 -35.79 -2.43 19.58
CA SER A 644 -34.71 -3.37 19.93
C SER A 644 -33.32 -2.73 20.04
N PHE A 645 -33.13 -1.47 19.60
CA PHE A 645 -31.90 -0.73 19.84
C PHE A 645 -31.76 -0.22 21.29
N ALA A 646 -32.82 -0.24 22.11
CA ALA A 646 -32.72 0.11 23.53
C ALA A 646 -31.69 -0.77 24.28
N SER A 647 -31.55 -2.04 23.88
CA SER A 647 -30.59 -2.99 24.44
C SER A 647 -29.17 -2.87 23.87
N ALA A 648 -28.87 -1.92 22.98
CA ALA A 648 -27.55 -1.78 22.34
C ALA A 648 -26.43 -1.28 23.28
N GLY A 649 -26.78 -0.79 24.48
CA GLY A 649 -25.82 -0.18 25.42
C GLY A 649 -24.55 -1.01 25.71
N PRO A 650 -24.65 -2.29 26.11
CA PRO A 650 -23.48 -3.15 26.35
C PRO A 650 -22.64 -3.38 25.09
N SER A 651 -23.27 -3.51 23.91
CA SER A 651 -22.55 -3.61 22.62
C SER A 651 -21.74 -2.35 22.33
N ILE A 652 -22.33 -1.17 22.57
CA ILE A 652 -21.67 0.14 22.39
C ILE A 652 -20.44 0.25 23.30
N GLN A 653 -20.61 0.01 24.61
CA GLN A 653 -19.51 0.08 25.58
C GLN A 653 -18.37 -0.90 25.26
N PHE A 654 -18.68 -2.11 24.80
CA PHE A 654 -17.68 -3.08 24.36
C PHE A 654 -16.88 -2.57 23.15
N MET A 655 -17.56 -1.98 22.16
CA MET A 655 -16.93 -1.43 20.97
C MET A 655 -16.02 -0.23 21.31
N GLU A 656 -16.50 0.66 22.19
CA GLU A 656 -15.75 1.82 22.69
C GLU A 656 -14.50 1.39 23.45
N ASN A 657 -14.60 0.42 24.38
CA ASN A 657 -13.46 -0.11 25.12
C ASN A 657 -12.41 -0.77 24.20
N VAL A 658 -12.81 -1.57 23.21
CA VAL A 658 -11.85 -2.21 22.29
C VAL A 658 -11.25 -1.20 21.31
N TYR A 659 -12.00 -0.20 20.85
CA TYR A 659 -11.47 0.89 20.03
C TYR A 659 -10.47 1.75 20.81
N ARG A 660 -10.78 2.11 22.06
CA ARG A 660 -9.86 2.82 22.95
C ARG A 660 -8.58 2.02 23.15
N TRP A 661 -8.70 0.74 23.51
CA TRP A 661 -7.56 -0.17 23.66
C TRP A 661 -6.65 -0.19 22.42
N PHE A 662 -7.23 -0.36 21.22
CA PHE A 662 -6.45 -0.34 19.97
C PHE A 662 -5.76 1.02 19.77
N THR A 663 -6.46 2.11 20.02
CA THR A 663 -5.96 3.48 19.82
C THR A 663 -4.76 3.80 20.71
N LEU A 664 -4.79 3.35 21.97
CA LEU A 664 -3.65 3.47 22.90
C LEU A 664 -2.42 2.68 22.42
N HIS A 665 -2.62 1.55 21.74
CA HIS A 665 -1.53 0.75 21.14
C HIS A 665 -1.05 1.28 19.77
N ASP A 666 -1.78 2.21 19.13
CA ASP A 666 -1.53 2.65 17.75
C ASP A 666 -1.11 4.13 17.61
N THR A 667 -0.48 4.69 18.65
CA THR A 667 0.01 6.08 18.62
C THR A 667 1.29 6.19 17.79
N SER A 668 1.24 7.01 16.72
CA SER A 668 2.23 6.97 15.63
C SER A 668 3.20 8.14 15.54
N ASN A 669 2.84 9.31 16.09
CA ASN A 669 3.64 10.53 16.04
C ASN A 669 3.15 11.54 17.09
N LYS A 670 3.94 12.61 17.35
CA LYS A 670 3.60 13.58 18.40
C LYS A 670 2.33 14.39 18.14
N THR A 671 2.01 14.73 16.90
CA THR A 671 0.90 15.64 16.53
C THR A 671 -0.41 14.91 16.19
N GLN A 672 -0.46 13.57 16.25
CA GLN A 672 -1.65 12.77 15.92
C GLN A 672 -2.90 13.24 16.67
N HIS A 673 -2.79 13.42 17.99
CA HIS A 673 -3.87 13.93 18.83
C HIS A 673 -4.36 15.34 18.45
N ILE A 674 -3.50 16.19 17.89
CA ILE A 674 -3.86 17.53 17.40
C ILE A 674 -4.63 17.41 16.08
N HIS A 675 -4.10 16.66 15.12
CA HIS A 675 -4.73 16.49 13.80
C HIS A 675 -6.05 15.69 13.85
N GLN A 676 -6.22 14.81 14.83
CA GLN A 676 -7.43 14.01 15.04
C GLN A 676 -8.37 14.60 16.10
N ASN A 677 -7.93 15.64 16.84
CA ASN A 677 -8.59 16.18 18.03
C ASN A 677 -9.02 15.07 19.03
N PHE A 678 -8.13 14.11 19.29
CA PHE A 678 -8.43 12.89 20.04
C PHE A 678 -7.33 12.59 21.08
N PRO A 679 -7.50 13.00 22.36
CA PRO A 679 -6.44 12.98 23.37
C PRO A 679 -5.77 11.61 23.60
N ASP A 680 -6.50 10.50 23.48
CA ASP A 680 -5.95 9.15 23.65
C ASP A 680 -4.84 8.80 22.63
N THR A 681 -4.73 9.52 21.50
CA THR A 681 -3.63 9.35 20.52
C THR A 681 -2.41 10.23 20.80
N ARG A 682 -2.32 10.84 21.99
CA ARG A 682 -1.13 11.58 22.41
C ARG A 682 0.02 10.60 22.66
N HIS A 683 1.24 11.00 22.35
CA HIS A 683 2.43 10.23 22.74
C HIS A 683 2.51 10.06 24.26
N TYR A 684 3.19 9.01 24.72
CA TYR A 684 3.45 8.80 26.14
C TYR A 684 4.79 9.43 26.49
N ASP A 685 4.81 10.33 27.47
CA ASP A 685 6.00 11.00 28.02
C ASP A 685 6.00 11.04 29.57
N ASP A 686 4.94 10.51 30.20
CA ASP A 686 4.74 10.39 31.64
C ASP A 686 4.52 8.89 31.99
N PRO A 687 5.28 8.29 32.94
CA PRO A 687 5.08 6.91 33.38
C PRO A 687 3.77 6.70 34.17
N GLU A 688 3.18 7.75 34.74
CA GLU A 688 1.93 7.70 35.51
C GLU A 688 0.73 8.28 34.73
N ASP A 689 0.83 8.34 33.40
CA ASP A 689 -0.27 8.71 32.50
C ASP A 689 -1.52 7.85 32.78
N SER A 690 -2.65 8.50 33.10
CA SER A 690 -3.96 7.86 33.37
C SER A 690 -4.44 6.85 32.31
N ARG A 691 -3.94 6.93 31.07
CA ARG A 691 -4.23 5.96 30.00
C ARG A 691 -3.51 4.63 30.22
N LEU A 692 -2.34 4.64 30.87
CA LEU A 692 -1.64 3.43 31.32
C LEU A 692 -2.39 2.79 32.49
N GLU A 693 -2.88 3.58 33.45
CA GLU A 693 -3.74 3.07 34.53
C GLU A 693 -5.03 2.44 33.98
N TRP A 694 -5.67 3.07 32.99
CA TRP A 694 -6.87 2.50 32.36
C TRP A 694 -6.61 1.15 31.70
N LEU A 695 -5.45 0.99 31.05
CA LEU A 695 -4.99 -0.28 30.49
C LEU A 695 -4.66 -1.34 31.56
N GLU A 696 -4.07 -0.91 32.69
CA GLU A 696 -3.58 -1.78 33.75
C GLU A 696 -4.66 -2.21 34.75
N LYS A 697 -5.69 -1.39 34.98
CA LYS A 697 -6.74 -1.61 35.98
C LYS A 697 -8.14 -1.66 35.37
N THR A 698 -8.58 -0.59 34.72
CA THR A 698 -9.99 -0.43 34.30
C THR A 698 -10.41 -1.44 33.22
N LEU A 699 -9.58 -1.67 32.20
CA LEU A 699 -9.88 -2.61 31.13
C LEU A 699 -9.87 -4.08 31.61
N PRO A 700 -8.87 -4.56 32.38
CA PRO A 700 -8.92 -5.89 33.00
C PRO A 700 -10.17 -6.11 33.85
N LEU A 701 -10.54 -5.18 34.75
CA LEU A 701 -11.75 -5.29 35.57
C LEU A 701 -13.02 -5.41 34.72
N TYR A 702 -13.15 -4.60 33.66
CA TYR A 702 -14.28 -4.70 32.72
C TYR A 702 -14.34 -6.06 31.99
N LEU A 703 -13.19 -6.63 31.64
CA LEU A 703 -13.11 -7.96 31.02
C LEU A 703 -13.45 -9.08 32.01
N GLU A 704 -13.08 -8.92 33.28
CA GLU A 704 -13.44 -9.83 34.37
C GLU A 704 -14.93 -9.76 34.70
N ASP A 705 -15.55 -8.59 34.74
CA ASP A 705 -17.01 -8.45 34.89
C ASP A 705 -17.78 -9.13 33.74
N LEU A 706 -17.33 -8.94 32.49
CA LEU A 706 -17.90 -9.62 31.32
C LEU A 706 -17.74 -11.15 31.39
N LYS A 707 -16.64 -11.64 31.95
CA LYS A 707 -16.33 -13.06 32.12
C LYS A 707 -17.14 -13.68 33.27
N ASN A 708 -17.21 -13.01 34.41
CA ASN A 708 -17.95 -13.43 35.60
C ASN A 708 -19.47 -13.40 35.36
N GLY A 709 -19.94 -12.50 34.48
CA GLY A 709 -21.31 -12.48 34.01
C GLY A 709 -21.68 -13.61 33.04
N ALA A 710 -20.72 -14.30 32.43
CA ALA A 710 -20.98 -15.30 31.39
C ALA A 710 -21.31 -16.69 31.95
N SER A 711 -22.53 -17.18 31.72
CA SER A 711 -23.01 -18.50 32.16
C SER A 711 -22.36 -19.67 31.39
N HIS A 712 -21.83 -19.43 30.19
CA HIS A 712 -21.20 -20.44 29.34
C HIS A 712 -19.90 -19.92 28.71
N PRO A 713 -18.86 -20.76 28.48
CA PRO A 713 -17.60 -20.35 27.85
C PRO A 713 -17.73 -19.76 26.42
N GLN A 714 -18.86 -20.00 25.74
CA GLN A 714 -19.14 -19.40 24.43
C GLN A 714 -19.68 -17.95 24.52
N GLN A 715 -20.15 -17.53 25.70
CA GLN A 715 -20.60 -16.16 26.00
C GLN A 715 -19.43 -15.23 26.40
N PHE A 716 -18.18 -15.65 26.16
CA PHE A 716 -17.00 -14.82 26.39
C PHE A 716 -16.01 -14.95 25.22
N LEU A 717 -14.92 -14.19 25.29
CA LEU A 717 -13.77 -14.34 24.40
C LEU A 717 -13.14 -15.73 24.58
N THR A 718 -12.56 -16.30 23.52
CA THR A 718 -11.74 -17.51 23.70
C THR A 718 -10.55 -17.25 24.62
N LYS A 719 -10.12 -18.30 25.33
CA LYS A 719 -9.00 -18.25 26.27
C LYS A 719 -7.74 -17.62 25.65
N GLU A 720 -7.41 -18.02 24.43
CA GLU A 720 -6.22 -17.55 23.71
C GLU A 720 -6.31 -16.08 23.31
N THR A 721 -7.51 -15.56 23.03
CA THR A 721 -7.72 -14.13 22.69
C THR A 721 -7.76 -13.28 23.95
N HIS A 722 -8.31 -13.80 25.05
CA HIS A 722 -8.30 -13.12 26.35
C HIS A 722 -6.89 -13.05 26.96
N GLU A 723 -6.16 -14.17 26.98
CA GLU A 723 -4.77 -14.24 27.44
C GLU A 723 -3.87 -13.31 26.59
N ALA A 724 -4.01 -13.33 25.27
CA ALA A 724 -3.22 -12.45 24.40
C ALA A 724 -3.58 -10.95 24.55
N LEU A 725 -4.84 -10.61 24.79
CA LEU A 725 -5.27 -9.24 25.05
C LEU A 725 -4.63 -8.70 26.34
N LEU A 726 -4.76 -9.43 27.45
CA LEU A 726 -4.17 -9.01 28.73
C LEU A 726 -2.64 -8.99 28.68
N LEU A 727 -1.99 -10.02 28.13
CA LEU A 727 -0.53 -10.08 28.00
C LEU A 727 0.03 -8.92 27.19
N THR A 728 -0.55 -8.63 26.02
CA THR A 728 -0.15 -7.49 25.17
C THR A 728 -0.32 -6.16 25.89
N THR A 729 -1.38 -6.05 26.70
CA THR A 729 -1.68 -4.83 27.48
C THR A 729 -0.64 -4.60 28.58
N TYR A 730 -0.42 -5.59 29.47
CA TYR A 730 0.57 -5.48 30.54
C TYR A 730 2.00 -5.35 30.00
N SER A 731 2.32 -6.04 28.90
CA SER A 731 3.60 -5.89 28.18
C SER A 731 3.82 -4.46 27.69
N THR A 732 2.79 -3.86 27.09
CA THR A 732 2.84 -2.49 26.57
C THR A 732 2.99 -1.47 27.69
N VAL A 733 2.19 -1.56 28.77
CA VAL A 733 2.29 -0.65 29.93
C VAL A 733 3.66 -0.75 30.60
N ALA A 734 4.12 -1.96 30.92
CA ALA A 734 5.41 -2.15 31.60
C ALA A 734 6.60 -1.74 30.72
N CYS A 735 6.53 -1.96 29.40
CA CYS A 735 7.55 -1.51 28.46
C CYS A 735 7.56 0.02 28.31
N ILE A 736 6.41 0.70 28.28
CA ILE A 736 6.34 2.18 28.25
C ILE A 736 7.01 2.76 29.50
N ARG A 737 6.64 2.32 30.71
CA ARG A 737 7.25 2.81 31.96
C ARG A 737 8.78 2.59 31.95
N HIS A 738 9.25 1.39 31.61
CA HIS A 738 10.68 1.06 31.54
C HIS A 738 11.46 1.90 30.52
N LEU A 739 10.87 2.22 29.36
CA LEU A 739 11.50 3.10 28.38
C LEU A 739 11.63 4.55 28.88
N LEU A 740 10.62 5.04 29.61
CA LEU A 740 10.63 6.40 30.17
C LEU A 740 11.58 6.50 31.38
N THR A 741 11.61 5.53 32.30
CA THR A 741 12.43 5.58 33.52
C THR A 741 13.87 5.11 33.32
N GLU A 742 14.08 3.90 32.81
CA GLU A 742 15.40 3.26 32.76
C GLU A 742 16.19 3.66 31.50
N GLU A 743 15.55 3.57 30.33
CA GLU A 743 16.18 3.97 29.06
C GLU A 743 16.16 5.50 28.83
N LYS A 744 15.44 6.25 29.67
CA LYS A 744 15.32 7.72 29.66
C LYS A 744 14.87 8.27 28.31
N PHE A 745 13.86 7.63 27.71
CA PHE A 745 13.21 8.13 26.51
C PHE A 745 12.37 9.37 26.85
N PHE A 746 12.53 10.45 26.08
CA PHE A 746 11.67 11.64 26.20
C PHE A 746 10.19 11.37 25.83
N PHE A 747 9.92 10.29 25.08
CA PHE A 747 8.57 9.84 24.73
C PHE A 747 8.58 8.45 24.08
N VAL A 748 7.44 7.76 24.10
CA VAL A 748 7.19 6.47 23.45
C VAL A 748 6.05 6.58 22.43
N LEU A 749 6.20 5.91 21.29
CA LEU A 749 5.20 5.82 20.21
C LEU A 749 4.76 4.36 20.04
N THR A 750 3.56 4.00 20.53
CA THR A 750 3.10 2.61 20.58
C THR A 750 2.92 1.95 19.21
N ARG A 751 2.75 2.68 18.09
CA ARG A 751 2.78 2.06 16.76
C ARG A 751 4.11 1.35 16.44
N LYS A 752 5.21 1.72 17.10
CA LYS A 752 6.50 0.98 17.02
C LYS A 752 6.44 -0.43 17.61
N PHE A 753 5.37 -0.79 18.32
CA PHE A 753 5.21 -2.07 19.00
C PHE A 753 4.49 -3.15 18.18
N SER A 754 4.04 -2.81 16.97
CA SER A 754 3.33 -3.68 15.99
C SER A 754 4.25 -4.65 15.23
N SER A 755 3.67 -5.66 14.58
CA SER A 755 4.39 -6.55 13.65
C SER A 755 4.43 -6.06 12.18
N ASP A 756 3.81 -4.93 11.87
CA ASP A 756 3.76 -4.30 10.53
C ASP A 756 5.10 -4.27 9.75
N PRO A 757 6.29 -4.08 10.36
CA PRO A 757 7.57 -4.19 9.65
C PRO A 757 7.80 -5.53 8.93
N VAL A 758 7.33 -6.66 9.48
CA VAL A 758 7.46 -7.99 8.84
C VAL A 758 6.41 -8.19 7.76
N GLU A 759 5.14 -7.78 8.00
CA GLU A 759 4.11 -7.77 6.93
C GLU A 759 4.58 -6.93 5.72
N SER A 760 5.24 -5.79 5.97
CA SER A 760 5.82 -4.91 4.94
C SER A 760 6.99 -5.55 4.18
N LEU A 761 7.89 -6.26 4.89
CA LEU A 761 8.96 -7.06 4.28
C LEU A 761 8.36 -8.13 3.35
N PHE A 762 7.40 -8.91 3.82
CA PHE A 762 6.72 -9.93 3.00
C PHE A 762 6.02 -9.32 1.77
N GLY A 763 5.36 -8.18 1.92
CA GLY A 763 4.81 -7.43 0.78
C GLY A 763 5.88 -6.96 -0.22
N THR A 764 7.08 -6.60 0.26
CA THR A 764 8.22 -6.17 -0.57
C THR A 764 8.84 -7.35 -1.33
N LEU A 765 8.91 -8.53 -0.71
CA LEU A 765 9.34 -9.77 -1.36
C LEU A 765 8.36 -10.22 -2.45
N ARG A 766 7.04 -10.12 -2.23
CA ARG A 766 6.04 -10.41 -3.28
C ARG A 766 6.15 -9.41 -4.44
N ARG A 767 6.34 -8.12 -4.18
CA ARG A 767 6.60 -7.10 -5.22
C ARG A 767 7.85 -7.42 -6.05
N ALA A 768 8.93 -7.88 -5.42
CA ALA A 768 10.21 -8.25 -6.07
C ALA A 768 10.06 -9.25 -7.23
N VAL A 769 9.01 -10.08 -7.19
CA VAL A 769 8.71 -11.14 -8.18
C VAL A 769 7.44 -10.78 -8.99
N GLY A 770 7.16 -9.49 -9.16
CA GLY A 770 6.05 -8.99 -9.97
C GLY A 770 4.67 -9.15 -9.33
N CYS A 771 4.60 -9.04 -8.00
CA CYS A 771 3.39 -9.29 -7.19
C CYS A 771 2.89 -10.74 -7.27
N ASN A 772 3.79 -11.71 -7.49
CA ASN A 772 3.46 -13.13 -7.47
C ASN A 772 3.40 -13.66 -6.02
N ASP A 773 2.24 -14.17 -5.60
CA ASP A 773 2.05 -14.84 -4.30
C ASP A 773 2.80 -16.19 -4.20
N GLN A 774 3.13 -16.83 -5.32
CA GLN A 774 3.91 -18.08 -5.37
C GLN A 774 5.42 -17.77 -5.41
N LEU A 775 5.92 -17.23 -4.29
CA LEU A 775 7.36 -17.14 -4.01
C LEU A 775 7.94 -18.53 -3.73
N ASP A 776 9.19 -18.79 -4.12
CA ASP A 776 9.95 -19.99 -3.77
C ASP A 776 11.26 -19.63 -3.05
N VAL A 777 11.91 -20.61 -2.40
CA VAL A 777 13.12 -20.43 -1.56
C VAL A 777 14.20 -19.57 -2.24
N ARG A 778 14.50 -19.85 -3.51
CA ARG A 778 15.48 -19.11 -4.32
C ARG A 778 15.04 -17.67 -4.59
N SER A 779 13.75 -17.47 -4.86
CA SER A 779 13.17 -16.14 -5.09
C SER A 779 13.15 -15.29 -3.81
N THR A 780 12.89 -15.90 -2.65
CA THR A 780 12.95 -15.21 -1.35
C THR A 780 14.38 -14.88 -0.94
N LEU A 781 15.34 -15.80 -1.08
CA LEU A 781 16.77 -15.52 -0.86
C LEU A 781 17.24 -14.33 -1.71
N SER A 782 16.97 -14.38 -3.02
CA SER A 782 17.32 -13.30 -3.93
C SER A 782 16.57 -11.99 -3.65
N GLY A 783 15.41 -12.02 -2.97
CA GLY A 783 14.72 -10.82 -2.51
C GLY A 783 15.32 -10.23 -1.24
N LEU A 784 15.59 -11.07 -0.24
CA LEU A 784 16.16 -10.70 1.06
C LEU A 784 17.57 -10.12 0.92
N GLU A 785 18.45 -10.77 0.15
CA GLU A 785 19.79 -10.25 -0.11
C GLU A 785 19.77 -8.90 -0.82
N LYS A 786 18.84 -8.67 -1.76
CA LYS A 786 18.73 -7.35 -2.43
C LYS A 786 18.35 -6.26 -1.43
N ILE A 787 17.42 -6.55 -0.52
CA ILE A 787 16.99 -5.61 0.53
C ILE A 787 18.16 -5.30 1.48
N LEU A 788 18.93 -6.31 1.89
CA LEU A 788 20.13 -6.12 2.74
C LEU A 788 21.25 -5.33 2.03
N LYS A 789 21.60 -5.71 0.78
CA LYS A 789 22.65 -5.07 -0.02
C LYS A 789 22.31 -3.61 -0.39
N THR A 790 21.07 -3.33 -0.80
CA THR A 790 20.66 -1.96 -1.17
C THR A 790 20.24 -1.09 0.02
N GLY A 791 19.71 -1.68 1.08
CA GLY A 791 19.07 -1.00 2.21
C GLY A 791 17.65 -0.47 1.93
N ILE A 792 17.08 -0.69 0.74
CA ILE A 792 15.86 -0.01 0.30
C ILE A 792 14.70 -1.01 0.12
N ALA A 793 13.85 -1.10 1.14
CA ALA A 793 12.59 -1.83 1.06
C ALA A 793 11.48 -0.93 0.48
N ALA A 794 11.17 -1.09 -0.81
CA ALA A 794 10.13 -0.30 -1.48
C ALA A 794 8.71 -0.76 -1.08
N VAL A 795 8.00 0.07 -0.31
CA VAL A 795 6.66 -0.21 0.25
C VAL A 795 5.55 0.32 -0.68
N SER A 796 4.35 -0.28 -0.61
CA SER A 796 3.17 0.24 -1.31
C SER A 796 2.62 1.50 -0.63
N GLN A 797 2.17 2.48 -1.43
CA GLN A 797 1.44 3.65 -0.94
C GLN A 797 0.12 3.29 -0.23
N GLU A 798 -0.45 2.11 -0.49
CA GLU A 798 -1.65 1.60 0.18
C GLU A 798 -1.36 0.78 1.46
N SER A 799 -0.10 0.72 1.92
CA SER A 799 0.23 0.00 3.16
C SER A 799 -0.11 0.81 4.41
N ASN A 800 -0.25 0.13 5.56
CA ASN A 800 -0.42 0.78 6.87
C ASN A 800 0.80 1.65 7.27
N VAL A 801 1.98 1.39 6.68
CA VAL A 801 3.23 2.10 6.99
C VAL A 801 3.29 3.38 6.16
N ALA A 802 3.10 4.52 6.83
CA ALA A 802 3.15 5.82 6.19
C ALA A 802 4.54 6.12 5.58
N HIS A 803 4.54 6.49 4.30
CA HIS A 803 5.67 7.15 3.62
C HIS A 803 5.29 8.60 3.35
N ARG A 804 6.27 9.50 3.34
CA ARG A 804 6.07 10.89 2.91
C ARG A 804 6.10 11.02 1.39
N ASP A 805 5.36 12.03 0.98
CA ASP A 805 4.99 12.50 -0.35
C ASP A 805 6.09 12.47 -1.43
N GLY A 806 5.67 12.20 -2.67
CA GLY A 806 6.40 12.57 -3.88
C GLY A 806 5.72 13.77 -4.55
N PRO A 807 6.46 14.72 -5.16
CA PRO A 807 5.89 15.95 -5.72
C PRO A 807 5.04 15.68 -6.96
N ALA A 808 4.01 16.50 -7.16
CA ALA A 808 3.07 16.38 -8.27
C ALA A 808 3.26 17.46 -9.34
N HIS A 809 3.95 17.14 -10.45
CA HIS A 809 3.89 17.92 -11.69
C HIS A 809 3.96 17.01 -12.93
N LEU A 810 2.80 16.80 -13.58
CA LEU A 810 2.68 16.22 -14.93
C LEU A 810 1.46 16.85 -15.62
N HIS A 811 1.66 18.01 -16.25
CA HIS A 811 0.56 18.84 -16.76
C HIS A 811 0.70 19.29 -18.23
N THR A 812 1.48 18.56 -19.03
CA THR A 812 1.88 18.98 -20.40
C THR A 812 1.59 17.94 -21.51
N LEU A 813 0.53 17.15 -21.38
CA LEU A 813 -0.02 16.33 -22.48
C LEU A 813 -1.52 16.59 -22.63
N GLN A 814 -1.91 17.32 -23.68
CA GLN A 814 -3.31 17.60 -23.99
C GLN A 814 -3.96 16.39 -24.67
N ALA A 815 -4.70 15.58 -23.91
CA ALA A 815 -5.55 14.54 -24.47
C ALA A 815 -6.74 15.18 -25.22
N VAL A 816 -6.84 14.93 -26.53
CA VAL A 816 -7.93 15.42 -27.38
C VAL A 816 -9.27 14.91 -26.85
N GLN A 817 -10.09 15.82 -26.31
CA GLN A 817 -11.40 15.50 -25.75
C GLN A 817 -12.41 15.26 -26.88
N PRO A 818 -13.05 14.08 -26.99
CA PRO A 818 -14.10 13.86 -27.97
C PRO A 818 -15.33 14.74 -27.64
N GLN A 819 -15.90 15.40 -28.65
CA GLN A 819 -17.08 16.23 -28.44
C GLN A 819 -18.30 15.37 -28.07
N PRO A 820 -19.11 15.79 -27.08
CA PRO A 820 -20.29 15.04 -26.67
C PRO A 820 -21.46 15.29 -27.62
N ALA A 821 -22.00 14.22 -28.22
CA ALA A 821 -23.36 14.26 -28.77
C ALA A 821 -24.36 14.62 -27.64
N LYS A 822 -25.39 15.38 -27.98
CA LYS A 822 -26.42 15.86 -27.05
C LYS A 822 -27.58 14.89 -26.97
N GLU A 823 -28.16 14.79 -25.77
CA GLU A 823 -29.57 15.09 -25.56
C GLU A 823 -29.73 15.73 -24.16
N PRO A 824 -30.63 16.72 -23.97
CA PRO A 824 -30.88 17.28 -22.65
C PRO A 824 -31.74 16.32 -21.82
N LEU A 825 -31.39 16.12 -20.54
CA LEU A 825 -32.16 15.28 -19.64
C LEU A 825 -33.55 15.90 -19.38
N GLN A 826 -34.62 15.25 -19.83
CA GLN A 826 -35.96 15.60 -19.38
C GLN A 826 -36.16 15.08 -17.94
N LEU A 827 -36.48 15.98 -17.00
CA LEU A 827 -36.78 15.60 -15.61
C LEU A 827 -38.14 14.88 -15.53
N SER A 828 -38.23 13.87 -14.67
CA SER A 828 -39.50 13.24 -14.30
C SER A 828 -40.39 14.21 -13.51
N ARG A 829 -41.70 13.94 -13.49
CA ARG A 829 -42.68 14.71 -12.70
C ARG A 829 -42.28 14.74 -11.22
N ASP A 830 -41.88 13.59 -10.70
CA ASP A 830 -41.42 13.41 -9.31
C ASP A 830 -40.15 14.24 -9.01
N ALA A 831 -39.14 14.20 -9.88
CA ALA A 831 -37.92 15.01 -9.72
C ALA A 831 -38.23 16.52 -9.76
N THR A 832 -39.18 16.93 -10.60
CA THR A 832 -39.63 18.33 -10.70
C THR A 832 -40.39 18.76 -9.42
N PHE A 833 -41.28 17.90 -8.92
CA PHE A 833 -41.98 18.12 -7.64
C PHE A 833 -41.03 18.18 -6.44
N VAL A 834 -39.95 17.40 -6.44
CA VAL A 834 -38.90 17.48 -5.40
C VAL A 834 -38.25 18.86 -5.39
N LEU A 835 -37.81 19.40 -6.54
CA LEU A 835 -37.21 20.74 -6.61
C LEU A 835 -38.18 21.84 -6.17
N GLY A 836 -39.48 21.69 -6.46
CA GLY A 836 -40.51 22.65 -6.03
C GLY A 836 -40.56 22.88 -4.51
N ARG A 837 -40.13 21.90 -3.68
CA ARG A 837 -40.07 22.04 -2.21
C ARG A 837 -39.03 23.03 -1.70
N LEU A 838 -38.17 23.57 -2.57
CA LEU A 838 -37.26 24.67 -2.25
C LEU A 838 -37.97 26.04 -2.19
N GLY A 839 -39.14 26.20 -2.85
CA GLY A 839 -39.87 27.46 -2.99
C GLY A 839 -40.59 27.98 -1.74
N VAL A 840 -40.12 27.66 -0.53
CA VAL A 840 -40.79 28.00 0.74
C VAL A 840 -40.09 29.14 1.48
N SER A 841 -40.85 30.05 2.09
CA SER A 841 -40.31 31.21 2.83
C SER A 841 -39.93 30.92 4.29
N LYS A 842 -40.36 29.78 4.84
CA LYS A 842 -39.97 29.27 6.16
C LYS A 842 -39.95 27.75 6.14
N VAL A 843 -38.89 27.15 6.67
CA VAL A 843 -38.78 25.69 6.82
C VAL A 843 -39.69 25.22 7.96
N ARG A 844 -40.49 24.17 7.72
CA ARG A 844 -41.20 23.45 8.79
C ARG A 844 -40.26 22.45 9.44
N GLN A 845 -40.30 22.33 10.77
CA GLN A 845 -39.57 21.29 11.49
C GLN A 845 -39.99 19.91 10.97
N ARG A 846 -39.01 19.10 10.57
CA ARG A 846 -39.23 17.72 10.09
C ARG A 846 -39.04 16.73 11.24
N LEU A 847 -39.72 15.58 11.16
CA LEU A 847 -39.51 14.49 12.10
C LEU A 847 -38.03 14.04 12.08
N PRO A 848 -37.37 13.89 13.24
CA PRO A 848 -35.97 13.49 13.29
C PRO A 848 -35.82 12.02 12.87
N THR A 849 -35.02 11.77 11.84
CA THR A 849 -34.66 10.42 11.39
C THR A 849 -33.15 10.29 11.29
N LEU A 850 -32.61 9.08 11.44
CA LEU A 850 -31.17 8.84 11.34
C LEU A 850 -30.58 9.29 9.98
N GLN A 851 -31.36 9.19 8.89
CA GLN A 851 -30.95 9.66 7.56
C GLN A 851 -30.96 11.20 7.45
N LEU A 852 -31.89 11.89 8.13
CA LEU A 852 -31.87 13.35 8.27
C LEU A 852 -30.67 13.79 9.11
N SER A 853 -30.42 13.17 10.27
CA SER A 853 -29.27 13.47 11.14
C SER A 853 -27.92 13.22 10.44
N ALA A 854 -27.82 12.18 9.60
CA ALA A 854 -26.67 11.97 8.73
C ALA A 854 -26.52 13.06 7.65
N THR A 855 -27.65 13.63 7.19
CA THR A 855 -27.65 14.79 6.27
C THR A 855 -27.25 16.09 6.99
N VAL A 856 -27.58 16.26 8.28
CA VAL A 856 -27.07 17.34 9.15
C VAL A 856 -25.55 17.27 9.28
N TYR A 857 -24.98 16.09 9.56
CA TYR A 857 -23.53 15.90 9.63
C TYR A 857 -22.81 16.28 8.33
N VAL A 858 -23.32 15.85 7.18
CA VAL A 858 -22.78 16.27 5.86
C VAL A 858 -23.01 17.77 5.61
N GLY A 859 -24.09 18.36 6.13
CA GLY A 859 -24.35 19.79 6.07
C GLY A 859 -23.32 20.61 6.85
N GLY A 860 -22.85 20.11 8.00
CA GLY A 860 -21.73 20.72 8.74
C GLY A 860 -20.44 20.78 7.92
N TYR A 861 -20.12 19.71 7.19
CA TYR A 861 -19.02 19.73 6.21
C TYR A 861 -19.25 20.77 5.11
N VAL A 862 -20.47 20.89 4.56
CA VAL A 862 -20.78 21.89 3.51
C VAL A 862 -20.64 23.32 4.05
N ALA A 863 -21.14 23.62 5.25
CA ALA A 863 -20.99 24.92 5.89
C ALA A 863 -19.50 25.26 6.18
N ARG A 864 -18.70 24.27 6.61
CA ARG A 864 -17.24 24.43 6.76
C ARG A 864 -16.56 24.76 5.43
N ILE A 865 -16.94 24.13 4.32
CA ILE A 865 -16.40 24.46 2.99
C ILE A 865 -16.87 25.85 2.51
N VAL A 866 -18.05 26.33 2.94
CA VAL A 866 -18.48 27.72 2.70
C VAL A 866 -17.55 28.68 3.44
N ALA A 867 -17.30 28.47 4.74
CA ALA A 867 -16.39 29.31 5.53
C ALA A 867 -14.93 29.28 5.02
N GLU A 868 -14.45 28.13 4.52
CA GLU A 868 -13.12 28.00 3.91
C GLU A 868 -12.96 28.69 2.54
N LYS A 869 -14.05 29.11 1.87
CA LYS A 869 -14.03 29.51 0.44
C LYS A 869 -14.84 30.73 0.05
N MET A 870 -15.77 31.18 0.89
CA MET A 870 -16.53 32.39 0.69
C MET A 870 -16.03 33.45 1.67
N ALA A 871 -15.35 34.48 1.18
CA ALA A 871 -14.96 35.65 1.97
C ALA A 871 -16.20 36.54 2.25
N CYS A 872 -17.21 35.97 2.92
CA CYS A 872 -18.49 36.61 3.19
C CYS A 872 -19.10 36.05 4.48
N GLU A 873 -19.08 36.85 5.54
CA GLU A 873 -19.62 36.48 6.85
C GLU A 873 -21.12 36.17 6.79
N ASN A 874 -21.88 36.91 5.97
CA ASN A 874 -23.30 36.64 5.73
C ASN A 874 -23.54 35.22 5.17
N CYS A 875 -22.72 34.73 4.24
CA CYS A 875 -22.81 33.35 3.75
C CYS A 875 -22.49 32.31 4.83
N CYS A 876 -21.61 32.64 5.78
CA CYS A 876 -21.27 31.78 6.91
C CYS A 876 -22.40 31.77 7.96
N ALA A 877 -22.98 32.93 8.26
CA ALA A 877 -24.09 33.07 9.19
C ALA A 877 -25.34 32.32 8.71
N ILE A 878 -25.78 32.51 7.45
CA ILE A 878 -26.98 31.83 6.94
C ILE A 878 -26.82 30.31 6.76
N THR A 879 -25.58 29.80 6.73
CA THR A 879 -25.32 28.35 6.61
C THR A 879 -25.09 27.64 7.95
N THR A 880 -24.96 28.37 9.07
CA THR A 880 -24.64 27.79 10.39
C THR A 880 -25.72 28.12 11.44
N LYS A 881 -25.68 27.42 12.58
CA LYS A 881 -26.39 27.77 13.82
C LYS A 881 -25.61 27.28 15.04
N PRO A 882 -25.83 27.83 16.25
CA PRO A 882 -25.25 27.27 17.46
C PRO A 882 -25.67 25.80 17.69
N MET A 883 -24.86 25.07 18.46
CA MET A 883 -25.19 23.72 18.93
C MET A 883 -26.44 23.77 19.82
N SER A 884 -27.35 22.80 19.64
CA SER A 884 -28.60 22.71 20.41
C SER A 884 -28.92 21.27 20.83
N ASN A 885 -29.93 21.11 21.70
CA ASN A 885 -30.45 19.80 22.12
C ASN A 885 -31.41 19.16 21.10
N GLN A 886 -31.57 19.73 19.89
CA GLN A 886 -32.44 19.17 18.85
C GLN A 886 -32.04 17.72 18.46
N PRO A 887 -32.98 16.76 18.39
CA PRO A 887 -32.68 15.38 18.04
C PRO A 887 -31.90 15.21 16.72
N VAL A 888 -32.20 16.02 15.70
CA VAL A 888 -31.49 16.00 14.39
C VAL A 888 -29.99 16.33 14.48
N GLN A 889 -29.53 16.99 15.55
CA GLN A 889 -28.11 17.28 15.78
C GLN A 889 -27.42 16.21 16.65
N GLN A 890 -28.16 15.28 17.29
CA GLN A 890 -27.56 14.33 18.25
C GLN A 890 -26.47 13.45 17.63
N LEU A 891 -26.64 12.99 16.39
CA LEU A 891 -25.61 12.19 15.70
C LEU A 891 -24.30 12.97 15.53
N THR A 892 -24.40 14.24 15.11
CA THR A 892 -23.24 15.15 15.00
C THR A 892 -22.59 15.36 16.36
N ARG A 893 -23.38 15.56 17.42
CA ARG A 893 -22.87 15.81 18.78
C ARG A 893 -22.17 14.59 19.41
N TYR A 894 -22.55 13.36 19.06
CA TYR A 894 -21.81 12.17 19.51
C TYR A 894 -20.46 12.00 18.78
N GLN A 895 -20.29 12.62 17.61
CA GLN A 895 -19.05 12.63 16.83
C GLN A 895 -18.22 13.91 17.05
N ASP A 896 -18.76 14.92 17.73
CA ASP A 896 -18.12 16.22 17.92
C ASP A 896 -17.15 16.23 19.10
N HIS A 897 -15.90 16.61 18.82
CA HIS A 897 -14.83 16.74 19.80
C HIS A 897 -14.54 18.23 20.10
N GLY A 898 -15.48 19.12 19.78
CA GLY A 898 -15.33 20.59 19.92
C GLY A 898 -14.88 21.28 18.63
N GLY A 899 -15.17 20.71 17.46
CA GLY A 899 -14.67 21.20 16.17
C GLY A 899 -15.61 20.99 14.97
N LEU A 900 -16.81 20.41 15.17
CA LEU A 900 -17.80 20.28 14.11
C LEU A 900 -18.69 21.53 14.01
N ILE A 901 -18.97 21.93 12.77
CA ILE A 901 -19.88 23.04 12.47
C ILE A 901 -21.30 22.51 12.31
N TYR A 902 -22.27 23.19 12.94
CA TYR A 902 -23.68 22.81 12.89
C TYR A 902 -24.41 23.63 11.81
N PRO A 903 -25.04 23.00 10.80
CA PRO A 903 -25.69 23.71 9.70
C PRO A 903 -27.04 24.30 10.10
N SER A 904 -27.42 25.43 9.49
CA SER A 904 -28.73 26.07 9.66
C SER A 904 -29.89 25.16 9.19
N ASP A 905 -31.10 25.38 9.71
CA ASP A 905 -32.29 24.60 9.30
C ASP A 905 -32.67 24.82 7.82
N ASP A 906 -32.41 26.02 7.29
CA ASP A 906 -32.52 26.34 5.87
C ASP A 906 -31.56 25.48 5.03
N LEU A 907 -30.28 25.40 5.42
CA LEU A 907 -29.30 24.55 4.74
C LEU A 907 -29.70 23.07 4.84
N MET A 908 -30.13 22.61 6.03
CA MET A 908 -30.62 21.25 6.21
C MET A 908 -31.77 20.91 5.26
N HIS A 909 -32.76 21.79 5.11
CA HIS A 909 -33.90 21.58 4.20
C HIS A 909 -33.48 21.57 2.71
N VAL A 910 -32.55 22.44 2.31
CA VAL A 910 -31.99 22.47 0.95
C VAL A 910 -31.24 21.17 0.63
N LEU A 911 -30.33 20.74 1.50
CA LEU A 911 -29.52 19.53 1.30
C LEU A 911 -30.38 18.25 1.32
N ASP A 912 -31.36 18.17 2.22
CA ASP A 912 -32.31 17.06 2.29
C ASP A 912 -33.14 16.95 1.00
N THR A 913 -33.64 18.08 0.49
CA THR A 913 -34.40 18.13 -0.77
C THR A 913 -33.54 17.73 -1.97
N TRP A 914 -32.26 18.14 -2.02
CA TRP A 914 -31.34 17.69 -3.07
C TRP A 914 -30.97 16.21 -2.98
N ARG A 915 -30.89 15.62 -1.78
CA ARG A 915 -30.66 14.18 -1.61
C ARG A 915 -31.76 13.40 -2.34
N GLU A 916 -33.01 13.75 -2.09
CA GLU A 916 -34.17 13.12 -2.74
C GLU A 916 -34.21 13.39 -4.25
N PHE A 917 -33.86 14.60 -4.70
CA PHE A 917 -33.79 14.92 -6.13
C PHE A 917 -32.78 14.04 -6.87
N VAL A 918 -31.57 13.92 -6.30
CA VAL A 918 -30.51 13.07 -6.85
C VAL A 918 -30.88 11.59 -6.79
N GLU A 919 -31.59 11.14 -5.75
CA GLU A 919 -32.06 9.75 -5.64
C GLU A 919 -33.11 9.42 -6.72
N THR A 920 -34.10 10.29 -6.95
CA THR A 920 -35.08 10.14 -8.03
C THR A 920 -34.42 10.18 -9.41
N VAL A 921 -33.62 11.21 -9.71
CA VAL A 921 -32.99 11.36 -11.03
C VAL A 921 -32.08 10.17 -11.37
N LEU A 922 -31.30 9.65 -10.43
CA LEU A 922 -30.41 8.51 -10.66
C LEU A 922 -31.12 7.14 -10.59
N LYS A 923 -32.32 7.06 -10.00
CA LYS A 923 -33.20 5.89 -10.09
C LYS A 923 -33.81 5.80 -11.49
N ASP A 924 -34.29 6.93 -12.01
CA ASP A 924 -34.92 7.03 -13.33
C ASP A 924 -33.86 6.92 -14.45
N ASN A 925 -32.65 7.46 -14.24
CA ASN A 925 -31.58 7.55 -15.24
C ASN A 925 -30.26 6.89 -14.76
N PRO A 926 -30.21 5.55 -14.62
CA PRO A 926 -29.04 4.85 -14.08
C PRO A 926 -27.77 4.91 -14.95
N LYS A 927 -27.88 5.40 -16.20
CA LYS A 927 -26.77 5.60 -17.15
C LYS A 927 -26.51 7.08 -17.48
N LEU A 928 -26.96 8.01 -16.62
CA LEU A 928 -26.90 9.47 -16.84
C LEU A 928 -25.49 9.95 -17.26
N PRO A 929 -25.28 10.47 -18.50
CA PRO A 929 -24.00 11.01 -18.92
C PRO A 929 -23.65 12.32 -18.18
N LYS A 930 -22.36 12.49 -17.88
CA LYS A 930 -21.78 13.67 -17.20
C LYS A 930 -22.61 14.13 -15.98
N PRO A 931 -22.97 13.23 -15.05
CA PRO A 931 -24.08 13.44 -14.12
C PRO A 931 -23.90 14.65 -13.19
N MET A 932 -22.66 14.99 -12.83
CA MET A 932 -22.35 16.23 -12.10
C MET A 932 -22.83 17.48 -12.85
N LYS A 933 -22.51 17.62 -14.15
CA LYS A 933 -22.90 18.80 -14.93
C LYS A 933 -24.42 18.87 -15.09
N THR A 934 -25.05 17.73 -15.37
CA THR A 934 -26.50 17.64 -15.61
C THR A 934 -27.32 17.90 -14.35
N LEU A 935 -26.87 17.43 -13.17
CA LEU A 935 -27.54 17.74 -11.91
C LEU A 935 -27.37 19.23 -11.53
N LEU A 936 -26.16 19.79 -11.70
CA LEU A 936 -25.89 21.21 -11.41
C LEU A 936 -26.69 22.18 -12.28
N SER A 937 -26.99 21.84 -13.54
CA SER A 937 -27.84 22.68 -14.40
C SER A 937 -29.29 22.81 -13.92
N TYR A 938 -29.75 21.95 -13.00
CA TYR A 938 -31.07 22.08 -12.36
C TYR A 938 -30.98 22.59 -10.92
N THR A 939 -30.00 22.12 -10.11
CA THR A 939 -29.94 22.47 -8.69
C THR A 939 -29.42 23.89 -8.42
N VAL A 940 -28.52 24.42 -9.25
CA VAL A 940 -27.99 25.78 -9.04
C VAL A 940 -29.07 26.85 -9.31
N PRO A 941 -29.80 26.86 -10.46
CA PRO A 941 -30.92 27.78 -10.64
C PRO A 941 -32.03 27.62 -9.58
N ALA A 942 -32.31 26.38 -9.15
CA ALA A 942 -33.32 26.09 -8.13
C ALA A 942 -32.95 26.59 -6.71
N LEU A 943 -31.69 27.00 -6.46
CA LEU A 943 -31.27 27.67 -5.22
C LEU A 943 -31.13 29.19 -5.39
N CYS A 944 -30.90 29.69 -6.61
CA CYS A 944 -30.89 31.11 -6.92
C CYS A 944 -32.30 31.75 -6.93
N SER A 945 -33.36 30.96 -7.14
CA SER A 945 -34.76 31.42 -7.16
C SER A 945 -35.43 31.65 -5.79
N PRO A 946 -35.46 30.68 -4.85
CA PRO A 946 -36.23 30.79 -3.59
C PRO A 946 -35.67 31.83 -2.61
N PRO A 947 -36.38 32.19 -1.52
CA PRO A 947 -35.85 33.10 -0.49
C PRO A 947 -34.82 32.46 0.48
N LEU A 948 -34.79 31.12 0.57
CA LEU A 948 -33.89 30.38 1.46
C LEU A 948 -32.40 30.63 1.13
N LEU A 949 -31.56 30.72 2.16
CA LEU A 949 -30.12 30.99 2.05
C LEU A 949 -29.75 32.21 1.19
N ARG A 950 -30.60 33.25 1.17
CA ARG A 950 -30.27 34.53 0.50
C ARG A 950 -29.26 35.32 1.31
N CYS A 951 -28.07 35.54 0.75
CA CYS A 951 -27.09 36.47 1.30
C CYS A 951 -27.58 37.92 1.19
N GLN A 952 -27.38 38.74 2.22
CA GLN A 952 -27.75 40.16 2.22
C GLN A 952 -26.76 41.05 1.44
N ALA A 953 -25.54 40.56 1.18
CA ALA A 953 -24.51 41.26 0.38
C ALA A 953 -24.60 40.95 -1.13
N ASP A 954 -25.69 40.35 -1.60
CA ASP A 954 -25.88 39.94 -3.00
C ASP A 954 -26.43 41.10 -3.86
N VAL A 955 -25.53 42.00 -4.28
CA VAL A 955 -25.87 43.20 -5.06
C VAL A 955 -26.10 42.87 -6.55
N GLU A 956 -25.33 41.95 -7.12
CA GLU A 956 -25.32 41.65 -8.57
C GLU A 956 -25.76 40.21 -8.93
N GLY A 957 -26.13 39.38 -7.94
CA GLY A 957 -26.59 38.00 -8.14
C GLY A 957 -25.48 36.98 -8.48
N GLU A 958 -24.34 37.41 -9.03
CA GLU A 958 -23.21 36.53 -9.35
C GLU A 958 -22.58 35.93 -8.08
N HIS A 959 -22.51 36.71 -7.00
CA HIS A 959 -22.08 36.24 -5.67
C HIS A 959 -22.95 35.07 -5.18
N ARG A 960 -24.28 35.21 -5.26
CA ARG A 960 -25.21 34.13 -4.90
C ARG A 960 -25.16 32.94 -5.85
N LYS A 961 -24.89 33.15 -7.14
CA LYS A 961 -24.66 32.08 -8.12
C LYS A 961 -23.39 31.27 -7.80
N GLN A 962 -22.30 31.93 -7.41
CA GLN A 962 -21.07 31.29 -6.94
C GLN A 962 -21.31 30.49 -5.64
N PHE A 963 -22.00 31.08 -4.66
CA PHE A 963 -22.42 30.39 -3.43
C PHE A 963 -23.24 29.13 -3.73
N ALA A 964 -24.31 29.25 -4.53
CA ALA A 964 -25.15 28.12 -4.90
C ALA A 964 -24.35 27.02 -5.62
N GLN A 965 -23.50 27.40 -6.59
CA GLN A 965 -22.64 26.46 -7.30
C GLN A 965 -21.66 25.73 -6.35
N LEU A 966 -21.09 26.41 -5.35
CA LEU A 966 -20.23 25.80 -4.34
C LEU A 966 -21.00 24.77 -3.50
N VAL A 967 -22.13 25.17 -2.89
CA VAL A 967 -22.95 24.32 -2.00
C VAL A 967 -23.49 23.10 -2.76
N CYS A 968 -24.05 23.29 -3.97
CA CYS A 968 -24.51 22.18 -4.82
C CYS A 968 -23.35 21.23 -5.18
N THR A 969 -22.22 21.74 -5.65
CA THR A 969 -21.09 20.90 -6.10
C THR A 969 -20.50 20.09 -4.95
N ARG A 970 -20.40 20.67 -3.76
CA ARG A 970 -19.81 20.03 -2.57
C ARG A 970 -20.71 18.98 -1.94
N PHE A 971 -22.03 19.09 -2.10
CA PHE A 971 -22.98 18.07 -1.65
C PHE A 971 -23.21 16.95 -2.67
N ILE A 972 -23.43 17.29 -3.95
CA ILE A 972 -23.77 16.31 -5.00
C ILE A 972 -22.60 15.36 -5.30
N ARG A 973 -21.35 15.82 -5.15
CA ARG A 973 -20.16 14.98 -5.39
C ARG A 973 -20.11 13.75 -4.43
N PRO A 974 -20.25 13.92 -3.11
CA PRO A 974 -20.53 12.82 -2.18
C PRO A 974 -21.67 11.89 -2.61
N LEU A 975 -22.83 12.41 -3.02
CA LEU A 975 -23.99 11.58 -3.38
C LEU A 975 -23.71 10.69 -4.59
N LEU A 976 -23.08 11.23 -5.64
CA LEU A 976 -22.73 10.46 -6.84
C LEU A 976 -21.74 9.33 -6.54
N VAL A 977 -20.74 9.61 -5.70
CA VAL A 977 -19.77 8.59 -5.23
C VAL A 977 -20.49 7.52 -4.40
N ASN A 978 -21.38 7.93 -3.49
CA ASN A 978 -22.14 6.99 -2.66
C ASN A 978 -23.14 6.15 -3.49
N TYR A 979 -23.75 6.70 -4.54
CA TYR A 979 -24.57 5.96 -5.51
C TYR A 979 -23.75 4.94 -6.29
N ALA A 980 -22.56 5.31 -6.77
CA ALA A 980 -21.66 4.38 -7.45
C ALA A 980 -21.28 3.20 -6.55
N PHE A 981 -20.86 3.47 -5.31
CA PHE A 981 -20.62 2.42 -4.30
C PHE A 981 -21.87 1.59 -4.00
N LEU A 982 -23.05 2.19 -3.91
CA LEU A 982 -24.33 1.50 -3.70
C LEU A 982 -24.63 0.49 -4.83
N GLN A 983 -24.40 0.85 -6.09
CA GLN A 983 -24.59 -0.10 -7.20
C GLN A 983 -23.49 -1.17 -7.22
N THR A 984 -22.23 -0.81 -6.92
CA THR A 984 -21.14 -1.80 -6.76
C THR A 984 -21.44 -2.80 -5.66
N ASP A 985 -21.80 -2.37 -4.44
CA ASP A 985 -22.12 -3.24 -3.29
C ASP A 985 -23.32 -4.16 -3.57
N LYS A 986 -24.31 -3.73 -4.37
CA LYS A 986 -25.41 -4.60 -4.83
C LYS A 986 -24.94 -5.71 -5.76
N HIS A 987 -23.97 -5.45 -6.64
CA HIS A 987 -23.42 -6.46 -7.55
C HIS A 987 -22.27 -7.28 -6.93
N ASP A 988 -21.70 -6.81 -5.81
CA ASP A 988 -20.80 -7.54 -4.90
C ASP A 988 -21.55 -8.59 -4.04
N LEU A 989 -22.88 -8.72 -4.19
CA LEU A 989 -23.69 -9.82 -3.65
C LEU A 989 -23.34 -11.17 -4.29
N TYR A 990 -22.18 -11.69 -3.88
CA TYR A 990 -21.77 -13.09 -3.85
C TYR A 990 -22.29 -13.98 -4.99
N LYS A 991 -21.52 -14.03 -6.09
CA LYS A 991 -21.51 -15.24 -6.93
C LYS A 991 -21.30 -16.44 -6.00
N GLY A 992 -22.27 -17.35 -5.97
CA GLY A 992 -22.41 -18.33 -4.91
C GLY A 992 -21.30 -19.38 -4.85
N PHE A 993 -20.18 -19.08 -4.19
CA PHE A 993 -19.30 -20.09 -3.60
C PHE A 993 -19.98 -20.70 -2.35
N GLY A 994 -21.18 -21.25 -2.54
CA GLY A 994 -22.00 -21.94 -1.52
C GLY A 994 -21.50 -23.36 -1.20
N LYS A 995 -20.42 -23.78 -1.85
CA LYS A 995 -19.58 -24.92 -1.48
C LYS A 995 -18.14 -24.40 -1.34
N LYS A 996 -17.33 -24.99 -0.45
CA LYS A 996 -15.86 -24.86 -0.55
C LYS A 996 -15.47 -25.19 -2.01
N PRO A 997 -14.62 -24.39 -2.68
CA PRO A 997 -14.10 -24.78 -3.98
C PRO A 997 -13.40 -26.13 -3.82
N LEU A 998 -13.79 -27.11 -4.66
CA LEU A 998 -13.22 -28.46 -4.63
C LEU A 998 -11.77 -28.39 -5.14
N SER A 999 -10.87 -28.22 -4.18
CA SER A 999 -9.49 -27.73 -4.32
C SER A 999 -9.36 -26.26 -4.78
N ARG A 1000 -8.23 -25.64 -4.42
CA ARG A 1000 -7.79 -24.33 -4.95
C ARG A 1000 -7.30 -24.39 -6.42
N LYS A 1001 -7.36 -25.55 -7.11
CA LYS A 1001 -6.74 -25.72 -8.43
C LYS A 1001 -7.42 -24.95 -9.57
N TYR A 1002 -8.70 -24.57 -9.44
CA TYR A 1002 -9.48 -23.91 -10.50
C TYR A 1002 -9.14 -22.41 -10.77
N VAL A 1003 -7.94 -21.97 -10.38
CA VAL A 1003 -7.33 -20.68 -10.80
C VAL A 1003 -6.01 -20.94 -11.57
N LYS A 1004 -5.87 -22.14 -12.15
CA LYS A 1004 -4.72 -22.55 -12.99
C LYS A 1004 -5.16 -23.12 -14.35
N LEU A 1005 -6.00 -22.37 -15.07
CA LEU A 1005 -6.27 -22.48 -16.50
C LEU A 1005 -6.34 -21.06 -17.08
#